data_AF-A0A5J5S957-F1
#
_entry.id   AF-A0A5J5S957-F1
#
_cell.length_a   1.000
_cell.length_b   1.000
_cell.length_c   1.000
_cell.angle_alpha   90.00
_cell.angle_beta   90.00
_cell.angle_gamma   90.00
#
_symmetry.space_group_name_H-M   'P 1'
#
loop_
_entity.id
_entity.type
_entity.pdbx_description
1 polymer ?
#
loop_
_entity_poly.entity_id
_entity_poly.type
_entity_poly.pdbx_seq_one_letter_code
_entity_poly.pdbx_strand_id
1 'polypeptide(L)'
;MPTHSSSKVVAAPFNTPEGPHNQVISNGDPEIGKATKEKLPRTKQRNSRPKTVKANKEKLPETTQRRLTSAVWEHFDRLLVGGEQVAKCKHCPKVLTGSSNSGTTHLRNHLNVCQKEQNQERSRLNFVKMIIKHRYPLDMADQEFFKNFVKDMQPMFEFESKDISSYIRSIYREEKEKLQLYFNKLASKFNLTVSLWKNNSGKTAYCCLIAHFIDDSWELKMKTLGLRTLEHINDTKAVGGIIQSLVSEWNIGSKVCSITVDNSFLDNSMVQQIKENCLSNLVSLSSTHWFINCTLLEDGFREMDDLLFNLKKSIEYVTETKHGRLKFQEAVDQVKLQDGKSWDDLSLKLESDFGILDSALRSREIFCKLEQIDGNFKLNPSMEEWENAAALQSCLRCFDDIKGTQSLTVSLYLPQLCDIYKKFLQLEKSNPSFVTLMKRRFDHYWRLCNSALAVASVLDPRLKFKVVEFSYILIYGHDSKVQLNTFRELLTNVYNEYANETKNQTTSASVLDDINWLGNNSIWDSFSKFVTANEASSKSELELYLDEPLLPMDGEIFDILGWWCDKSQKFPILAKMARDFLAIPVSIFTPCSNIKATINNPAYNILNPESMEALVCSENWLESPKGNDGENHEPTQTTDKGKRKLDEDTCVRKKSKPSNCEKDIAKDSNSNDEPVGEISIGKNSSKNGCYGETSSGNKSKASNKMDIHQEKSSSEFNHGRNVEDVSSGESSSDNDQSDQLQSSSSESDVEITLKEQGSWFEQDIKAYLLSEFTKKENELIDKWQKNELKGKRIGRDKCFKIPGEILAPLLMVPQGDETRKEYYIEDLVVNTFFELLKKRSDKFPNIYINHYSFNSQIATQLIEGPRTEQEVLAWVKVDELRGVHKMFLPMSLSKHWVLFYADTKEKKISWLDPIASSRVRSYNVEKDIILQWFTTLLLPKLGYVDAKEWPFLVRNDIPEQKNSVDCAVFVMKYGDCLTHGDCFPFKQEDMVHFRRCIFVDIYRGRIH
;
A
#
# COMPACT_ATOMS: atom_id res chain seq x y z
N MET A 1 -40.38 27.50 5.18
CA MET A 1 -40.72 28.80 4.54
C MET A 1 -40.31 29.93 5.46
N PRO A 2 -40.06 31.15 4.97
CA PRO A 2 -39.90 31.56 3.55
C PRO A 2 -38.42 31.43 3.09
N THR A 3 -37.98 31.20 1.85
CA THR A 3 -38.49 31.22 0.45
C THR A 3 -38.36 32.51 -0.36
N HIS A 4 -37.94 32.30 -1.63
CA HIS A 4 -37.71 33.24 -2.74
C HIS A 4 -36.37 34.03 -2.67
N SER A 5 -35.73 34.35 -3.80
CA SER A 5 -36.18 34.24 -5.21
C SER A 5 -35.13 33.66 -6.17
N SER A 6 -35.56 32.78 -7.08
CA SER A 6 -34.87 32.48 -8.35
C SER A 6 -35.89 32.34 -9.48
N SER A 7 -35.85 33.26 -10.45
CA SER A 7 -36.86 33.35 -11.52
C SER A 7 -36.42 32.58 -12.77
N LYS A 8 -37.35 31.83 -13.38
CA LYS A 8 -37.19 31.20 -14.71
C LYS A 8 -38.29 31.70 -15.67
N VAL A 9 -37.88 32.24 -16.81
CA VAL A 9 -38.65 32.45 -18.06
C VAL A 9 -37.61 32.23 -19.18
N VAL A 10 -37.66 31.16 -19.99
CA VAL A 10 -38.52 30.90 -21.17
C VAL A 10 -38.19 31.84 -22.35
N ALA A 11 -38.25 31.34 -23.60
CA ALA A 11 -37.37 31.79 -24.69
C ALA A 11 -38.06 32.22 -26.01
N ALA A 12 -37.25 32.88 -26.87
CA ALA A 12 -37.47 33.22 -28.30
C ALA A 12 -38.53 34.32 -28.62
N PRO A 13 -38.55 34.92 -29.84
CA PRO A 13 -37.61 34.85 -30.99
C PRO A 13 -37.13 36.23 -31.57
N PHE A 14 -36.21 36.16 -32.56
CA PHE A 14 -35.91 37.11 -33.67
C PHE A 14 -36.21 38.63 -33.60
N ASN A 15 -35.20 39.46 -33.89
CA ASN A 15 -35.16 40.29 -35.12
C ASN A 15 -33.80 41.01 -35.36
N THR A 16 -33.53 41.37 -36.62
CA THR A 16 -32.38 42.21 -37.09
C THR A 16 -32.78 43.68 -37.25
N PRO A 17 -31.82 44.62 -37.44
CA PRO A 17 -31.56 45.08 -38.83
C PRO A 17 -30.10 45.46 -39.18
N GLU A 18 -29.76 45.20 -40.44
CA GLU A 18 -28.99 46.01 -41.44
C GLU A 18 -27.67 46.78 -41.12
N GLY A 19 -26.82 46.91 -42.15
CA GLY A 19 -25.49 47.57 -42.11
C GLY A 19 -25.46 49.03 -42.58
N PRO A 20 -24.41 49.53 -43.28
CA PRO A 20 -23.80 48.86 -44.44
C PRO A 20 -22.25 48.89 -44.53
N HIS A 21 -21.72 48.46 -45.68
CA HIS A 21 -20.31 48.22 -46.03
C HIS A 21 -19.42 49.47 -46.21
N ASN A 22 -18.09 49.26 -46.14
CA ASN A 22 -17.23 49.40 -47.33
C ASN A 22 -15.96 48.52 -47.28
N GLN A 23 -15.42 48.15 -48.45
CA GLN A 23 -14.22 47.32 -48.65
C GLN A 23 -13.31 47.95 -49.72
N VAL A 24 -12.01 47.56 -49.75
CA VAL A 24 -11.02 47.49 -50.87
C VAL A 24 -9.61 47.42 -50.20
N ILE A 25 -8.76 46.39 -50.31
CA ILE A 25 -8.09 45.74 -51.47
C ILE A 25 -7.00 46.67 -52.07
N SER A 26 -5.71 46.33 -52.28
CA SER A 26 -4.84 45.19 -51.88
C SER A 26 -3.36 45.50 -52.21
N ASN A 27 -2.41 44.76 -51.61
CA ASN A 27 -1.06 44.34 -52.10
C ASN A 27 -0.21 45.24 -53.04
N GLY A 28 1.09 45.41 -52.75
CA GLY A 28 2.10 45.67 -53.80
C GLY A 28 3.44 46.33 -53.41
N ASP A 29 4.44 45.52 -53.03
CA ASP A 29 5.88 45.83 -53.21
C ASP A 29 6.29 45.57 -54.69
N PRO A 30 7.36 46.18 -55.29
CA PRO A 30 8.75 45.96 -54.84
C PRO A 30 9.83 47.05 -55.13
N GLU A 31 11.06 46.65 -54.80
CA GLU A 31 12.39 47.28 -54.84
C GLU A 31 12.82 48.14 -56.06
N ILE A 32 13.80 49.04 -55.78
CA ILE A 32 15.10 49.32 -56.46
C ILE A 32 15.47 50.78 -56.07
N GLY A 33 16.66 51.17 -55.59
CA GLY A 33 18.05 50.77 -55.90
C GLY A 33 18.68 51.82 -56.84
N LYS A 34 19.92 52.31 -56.72
CA LYS A 34 21.04 52.04 -55.79
C LYS A 34 22.02 53.24 -55.77
N ALA A 35 22.49 53.59 -54.56
CA ALA A 35 23.90 53.90 -54.25
C ALA A 35 24.57 55.13 -54.95
N THR A 36 25.86 55.50 -54.79
CA THR A 36 27.06 54.76 -54.31
C THR A 36 28.15 55.66 -53.69
N LYS A 37 28.78 55.17 -52.60
CA LYS A 37 30.25 55.19 -52.29
C LYS A 37 30.91 56.53 -51.91
N GLU A 38 32.05 56.56 -51.20
CA GLU A 38 32.87 55.58 -50.41
C GLU A 38 33.59 56.41 -49.30
N LYS A 39 34.41 55.96 -48.34
CA LYS A 39 35.20 54.75 -48.00
C LYS A 39 35.39 54.81 -46.44
N LEU A 40 35.56 53.79 -45.59
CA LEU A 40 36.20 52.46 -45.58
C LEU A 40 37.74 52.46 -45.78
N PRO A 41 38.52 51.51 -45.19
CA PRO A 41 38.20 50.58 -44.08
C PRO A 41 39.35 50.35 -43.05
N ARG A 42 39.04 49.77 -41.87
CA ARG A 42 39.49 48.38 -41.54
C ARG A 42 38.91 47.84 -40.22
N THR A 43 38.88 46.50 -40.13
CA THR A 43 38.17 45.68 -39.15
C THR A 43 39.10 44.82 -38.31
N LYS A 44 38.59 44.33 -37.17
CA LYS A 44 38.73 42.92 -36.75
C LYS A 44 37.59 42.51 -35.81
N GLN A 45 37.34 41.21 -35.68
CA GLN A 45 36.14 40.63 -35.08
C GLN A 45 36.40 39.87 -33.75
N ARG A 46 35.26 39.57 -33.08
CA ARG A 46 34.96 38.37 -32.27
C ARG A 46 35.35 38.30 -30.79
N ASN A 47 34.27 38.25 -29.98
CA ASN A 47 33.97 37.31 -28.90
C ASN A 47 35.05 36.98 -27.84
N SER A 48 34.76 37.35 -26.59
CA SER A 48 34.91 36.41 -25.46
C SER A 48 33.90 36.72 -24.34
N ARG A 49 33.62 35.73 -23.48
CA ARG A 49 32.73 35.87 -22.31
C ARG A 49 33.31 36.88 -21.30
N PRO A 50 32.49 37.59 -20.50
CA PRO A 50 32.99 38.27 -19.31
C PRO A 50 33.55 37.23 -18.34
N LYS A 51 34.88 37.12 -18.26
CA LYS A 51 35.55 36.30 -17.24
C LYS A 51 35.28 36.91 -15.87
N THR A 52 35.01 36.07 -14.88
CA THR A 52 34.99 36.46 -13.46
C THR A 52 36.40 36.79 -12.98
N VAL A 53 36.82 38.04 -13.20
CA VAL A 53 38.06 38.57 -12.64
C VAL A 53 37.90 38.69 -11.14
N LYS A 54 38.65 37.88 -10.37
CA LYS A 54 38.84 38.10 -8.93
C LYS A 54 39.72 39.34 -8.73
N ALA A 55 39.11 40.53 -8.79
CA ALA A 55 39.75 41.75 -8.33
C ALA A 55 39.81 41.74 -6.80
N ASN A 56 40.99 41.99 -6.23
CA ASN A 56 41.15 42.12 -4.79
C ASN A 56 40.35 43.33 -4.30
N LYS A 57 39.48 43.11 -3.30
CA LYS A 57 38.67 44.15 -2.67
C LYS A 57 39.36 44.62 -1.40
N GLU A 58 40.27 45.56 -1.54
CA GLU A 58 40.87 46.23 -0.39
C GLU A 58 39.83 47.16 0.25
N LYS A 59 39.58 46.96 1.55
CA LYS A 59 38.93 47.98 2.39
C LYS A 59 39.92 49.13 2.56
N LEU A 60 39.45 50.37 2.55
CA LEU A 60 40.33 51.50 2.86
C LEU A 60 40.94 51.34 4.27
N PRO A 61 42.25 51.62 4.46
CA PRO A 61 42.87 51.66 5.78
C PRO A 61 42.14 52.61 6.73
N GLU A 62 42.15 52.28 8.02
CA GLU A 62 41.41 53.05 9.04
C GLU A 62 42.10 54.37 9.42
N THR A 63 43.40 54.48 9.18
CA THR A 63 44.20 55.69 9.43
C THR A 63 43.80 56.82 8.47
N THR A 64 43.33 57.94 9.03
CA THR A 64 42.91 59.21 8.38
C THR A 64 41.49 59.31 7.80
N GLN A 65 40.54 58.46 8.24
CA GLN A 65 39.13 58.73 7.94
C GLN A 65 38.61 59.97 8.70
N ARG A 66 38.28 61.06 7.98
CA ARG A 66 37.39 62.12 8.51
C ARG A 66 36.07 61.48 8.94
N ARG A 67 35.51 61.88 10.09
CA ARG A 67 34.16 61.46 10.53
C ARG A 67 33.16 61.71 9.40
N LEU A 68 32.42 60.67 9.02
CA LEU A 68 31.32 60.79 8.07
C LEU A 68 30.18 61.59 8.71
N THR A 69 29.70 62.62 8.02
CA THR A 69 28.69 63.58 8.51
C THR A 69 27.27 63.29 8.01
N SER A 70 27.04 62.17 7.31
CA SER A 70 25.77 61.84 6.67
C SER A 70 25.41 60.38 6.95
N ALA A 71 24.31 60.16 7.69
CA ALA A 71 23.85 58.83 8.12
C ALA A 71 23.59 57.84 6.97
N VAL A 72 23.42 58.33 5.73
CA VAL A 72 23.26 57.48 4.53
C VAL A 72 24.34 56.41 4.41
N TRP A 73 25.56 56.68 4.88
CA TRP A 73 26.68 55.74 4.84
C TRP A 73 26.49 54.47 5.69
N GLU A 74 25.56 54.45 6.62
CA GLU A 74 25.16 53.23 7.34
C GLU A 74 24.62 52.16 6.37
N HIS A 75 24.06 52.58 5.23
CA HIS A 75 23.45 51.72 4.22
C HIS A 75 24.35 51.41 3.01
N PHE A 76 25.63 51.84 3.01
CA PHE A 76 26.55 51.64 1.89
C PHE A 76 27.92 51.11 2.35
N ASP A 77 28.49 50.16 1.62
CA ASP A 77 29.87 49.73 1.77
C ASP A 77 30.79 50.63 0.91
N ARG A 78 31.80 51.25 1.53
CA ARG A 78 32.87 51.94 0.79
C ARG A 78 33.94 50.93 0.37
N LEU A 79 34.19 50.84 -0.93
CA LEU A 79 35.16 49.94 -1.55
C LEU A 79 36.07 50.75 -2.48
N LEU A 80 37.29 50.28 -2.73
CA LEU A 80 38.11 50.76 -3.84
C LEU A 80 37.98 49.80 -5.03
N VAL A 81 37.74 50.32 -6.23
CA VAL A 81 37.66 49.53 -7.47
C VAL A 81 38.40 50.29 -8.57
N GLY A 82 39.47 49.72 -9.11
CA GLY A 82 40.29 50.35 -10.16
C GLY A 82 41.01 51.64 -9.74
N GLY A 83 41.09 51.93 -8.44
CA GLY A 83 41.59 53.19 -7.88
C GLY A 83 40.50 54.20 -7.51
N GLU A 84 39.26 54.00 -7.96
CA GLU A 84 38.14 54.88 -7.61
C GLU A 84 37.47 54.44 -6.30
N GLN A 85 37.03 55.42 -5.50
CA GLN A 85 36.19 55.19 -4.32
C GLN A 85 34.73 55.00 -4.75
N VAL A 86 34.17 53.82 -4.48
CA VAL A 86 32.79 53.48 -4.81
C VAL A 86 31.97 53.17 -3.55
N ALA A 87 30.68 53.51 -3.61
CA ALA A 87 29.68 53.22 -2.60
C ALA A 87 28.76 52.11 -3.13
N LYS A 88 28.95 50.87 -2.66
CA LYS A 88 28.03 49.77 -2.96
C LYS A 88 26.83 49.85 -2.02
N CYS A 89 25.62 49.83 -2.54
CA CYS A 89 24.42 49.74 -1.71
C CYS A 89 24.39 48.40 -0.94
N LYS A 90 24.03 48.42 0.34
CA LYS A 90 23.81 47.19 1.12
C LYS A 90 22.47 46.51 0.77
N HIS A 91 21.53 47.28 0.22
CA HIS A 91 20.14 46.87 -0.03
C HIS A 91 19.89 46.33 -1.44
N CYS A 92 20.73 46.66 -2.43
CA CYS A 92 20.63 46.10 -3.78
C CYS A 92 22.00 46.07 -4.51
N PRO A 93 22.11 45.45 -5.70
CA PRO A 93 23.38 45.31 -6.42
C PRO A 93 24.01 46.62 -6.94
N LYS A 94 23.32 47.77 -6.88
CA LYS A 94 23.79 49.03 -7.46
C LYS A 94 25.06 49.54 -6.74
N VAL A 95 26.09 49.81 -7.53
CA VAL A 95 27.34 50.47 -7.11
C VAL A 95 27.31 51.91 -7.65
N LEU A 96 27.57 52.88 -6.77
CA LEU A 96 27.58 54.31 -7.09
C LEU A 96 28.96 54.91 -6.82
N THR A 97 29.23 56.13 -7.30
CA THR A 97 30.42 56.89 -6.87
C THR A 97 30.36 57.11 -5.35
N GLY A 98 31.48 56.81 -4.68
CA GLY A 98 31.70 57.07 -3.26
C GLY A 98 32.69 58.21 -3.01
N SER A 99 33.11 58.91 -4.06
CA SER A 99 34.06 60.03 -3.99
C SER A 99 33.57 61.15 -3.07
N SER A 100 34.49 61.68 -2.25
CA SER A 100 34.26 62.86 -1.40
C SER A 100 33.73 64.07 -2.18
N ASN A 101 34.05 64.16 -3.48
CA ASN A 101 33.75 65.30 -4.32
C ASN A 101 32.35 65.22 -4.96
N SER A 102 31.66 64.08 -4.84
CA SER A 102 30.31 63.85 -5.38
C SER A 102 29.18 64.16 -4.39
N GLY A 103 29.50 64.53 -3.14
CA GLY A 103 28.51 64.71 -2.06
C GLY A 103 27.84 63.39 -1.65
N THR A 104 26.65 63.47 -1.04
CA THR A 104 25.88 62.27 -0.63
C THR A 104 24.41 62.27 -1.11
N THR A 105 24.01 63.24 -1.93
CA THR A 105 22.61 63.41 -2.37
C THR A 105 22.16 62.29 -3.29
N HIS A 106 23.03 61.82 -4.20
CA HIS A 106 22.75 60.68 -5.07
C HIS A 106 22.59 59.37 -4.28
N LEU A 107 23.41 59.15 -3.24
CA LEU A 107 23.28 58.00 -2.34
C LEU A 107 21.93 58.02 -1.60
N ARG A 108 21.50 59.19 -1.11
CA ARG A 108 20.22 59.37 -0.41
C ARG A 108 19.02 59.21 -1.35
N ASN A 109 19.09 59.78 -2.55
CA ASN A 109 18.04 59.62 -3.56
C ASN A 109 17.94 58.16 -4.00
N HIS A 110 19.06 57.47 -4.20
CA HIS A 110 19.05 56.03 -4.46
C HIS A 110 18.45 55.25 -3.30
N LEU A 111 18.84 55.53 -2.04
CA LEU A 111 18.31 54.86 -0.86
C LEU A 111 16.78 54.97 -0.78
N ASN A 112 16.23 56.18 -0.96
CA ASN A 112 14.79 56.44 -0.93
C ASN A 112 14.03 55.64 -2.01
N VAL A 113 14.60 55.48 -3.20
CA VAL A 113 14.02 54.65 -4.27
C VAL A 113 14.20 53.16 -3.95
N CYS A 114 15.39 52.74 -3.51
CA CYS A 114 15.72 51.35 -3.21
C CYS A 114 14.86 50.77 -2.08
N GLN A 115 14.58 51.56 -1.04
CA GLN A 115 13.70 51.15 0.07
C GLN A 115 12.24 51.05 -0.39
N LYS A 116 11.79 51.91 -1.32
CA LYS A 116 10.46 51.78 -1.94
C LYS A 116 10.36 50.56 -2.85
N GLU A 117 11.36 50.33 -3.71
CA GLU A 117 11.51 49.13 -4.56
C GLU A 117 11.46 47.85 -3.68
N GLN A 118 12.27 47.78 -2.61
CA GLN A 118 12.26 46.65 -1.66
C GLN A 118 10.93 46.48 -0.92
N ASN A 119 10.30 47.57 -0.47
CA ASN A 119 9.03 47.49 0.25
C ASN A 119 7.89 47.02 -0.67
N GLN A 120 7.86 47.45 -1.93
CA GLN A 120 6.93 46.88 -2.91
C GLN A 120 7.18 45.40 -3.11
N GLU A 121 8.43 44.98 -3.30
CA GLU A 121 8.76 43.58 -3.55
C GLU A 121 8.43 42.67 -2.35
N ARG A 122 8.67 43.15 -1.14
CA ARG A 122 8.19 42.51 0.10
C ARG A 122 6.66 42.42 0.15
N SER A 123 5.94 43.45 -0.27
CA SER A 123 4.48 43.42 -0.34
C SER A 123 3.96 42.43 -1.41
N ARG A 124 4.61 42.31 -2.58
CA ARG A 124 4.30 41.29 -3.59
C ARG A 124 4.50 39.88 -3.03
N LEU A 125 5.65 39.64 -2.40
CA LEU A 125 5.96 38.36 -1.76
C LEU A 125 4.96 38.02 -0.65
N ASN A 126 4.62 38.97 0.21
CA ASN A 126 3.64 38.79 1.28
C ASN A 126 2.22 38.53 0.74
N PHE A 127 1.80 39.21 -0.32
CA PHE A 127 0.51 38.98 -0.97
C PHE A 127 0.43 37.57 -1.57
N VAL A 128 1.48 37.08 -2.22
CA VAL A 128 1.50 35.70 -2.73
C VAL A 128 1.61 34.67 -1.60
N LYS A 129 2.36 34.95 -0.52
CA LYS A 129 2.33 34.12 0.70
C LYS A 129 0.94 34.07 1.33
N MET A 130 0.16 35.17 1.28
CA MET A 130 -1.23 35.21 1.72
C MET A 130 -2.14 34.35 0.81
N ILE A 131 -2.02 34.45 -0.52
CA ILE A 131 -2.74 33.58 -1.47
C ILE A 131 -2.47 32.10 -1.18
N ILE A 132 -1.19 31.73 -1.05
CA ILE A 132 -0.75 30.36 -0.74
C ILE A 132 -1.32 29.90 0.61
N LYS A 133 -1.21 30.70 1.67
CA LYS A 133 -1.49 30.28 3.05
C LYS A 133 -2.98 30.22 3.41
N HIS A 134 -3.81 31.00 2.71
CA HIS A 134 -5.26 31.10 2.97
C HIS A 134 -6.12 30.55 1.83
N ARG A 135 -5.51 29.91 0.81
CA ARG A 135 -6.18 29.40 -0.40
C ARG A 135 -7.10 30.40 -1.08
N TYR A 136 -6.62 31.64 -1.25
CA TYR A 136 -7.36 32.62 -2.05
C TYR A 136 -7.28 32.28 -3.55
N PRO A 137 -8.27 32.68 -4.37
CA PRO A 137 -8.22 32.55 -5.82
C PRO A 137 -6.99 33.24 -6.43
N LEU A 138 -6.42 32.66 -7.48
CA LEU A 138 -5.30 33.27 -8.21
C LEU A 138 -5.71 34.56 -8.93
N ASP A 139 -7.00 34.70 -9.27
CA ASP A 139 -7.56 35.91 -9.87
C ASP A 139 -7.78 37.06 -8.86
N MET A 140 -7.51 36.86 -7.56
CA MET A 140 -7.72 37.89 -6.53
C MET A 140 -6.97 39.20 -6.86
N ALA A 141 -5.77 39.09 -7.46
CA ALA A 141 -5.01 40.22 -7.97
C ALA A 141 -5.76 41.03 -9.04
N ASP A 142 -6.63 40.38 -9.82
CA ASP A 142 -7.34 40.97 -10.94
C ASP A 142 -8.71 41.55 -10.60
N GLN A 143 -9.32 41.12 -9.48
CA GLN A 143 -10.65 41.53 -9.04
C GLN A 143 -10.74 43.06 -8.80
N GLU A 144 -11.76 43.71 -9.36
CA GLU A 144 -11.89 45.17 -9.41
C GLU A 144 -11.86 45.83 -8.02
N PHE A 145 -12.68 45.36 -7.08
CA PHE A 145 -12.74 45.91 -5.73
C PHE A 145 -11.43 45.68 -4.95
N PHE A 146 -10.70 44.60 -5.23
CA PHE A 146 -9.38 44.38 -4.62
C PHE A 146 -8.33 45.33 -5.19
N LYS A 147 -8.31 45.53 -6.52
CA LYS A 147 -7.46 46.55 -7.17
C LYS A 147 -7.73 47.95 -6.63
N ASN A 148 -8.99 48.30 -6.36
CA ASN A 148 -9.35 49.59 -5.78
C ASN A 148 -8.84 49.71 -4.33
N PHE A 149 -9.14 48.74 -3.46
CA PHE A 149 -8.64 48.69 -2.08
C PHE A 149 -7.11 48.80 -1.99
N VAL A 150 -6.37 48.08 -2.84
CA VAL A 150 -4.90 48.14 -2.87
C VAL A 150 -4.39 49.49 -3.38
N LYS A 151 -5.05 50.12 -4.35
CA LYS A 151 -4.71 51.48 -4.81
C LYS A 151 -4.97 52.54 -3.75
N ASP A 152 -6.08 52.45 -3.02
CA ASP A 152 -6.40 53.40 -1.93
C ASP A 152 -5.37 53.31 -0.79
N MET A 153 -4.86 52.09 -0.51
CA MET A 153 -3.80 51.83 0.46
C MET A 153 -2.39 52.20 -0.06
N GLN A 154 -2.10 51.99 -1.35
CA GLN A 154 -0.82 52.30 -1.98
C GLN A 154 -0.95 52.51 -3.49
N PRO A 155 -1.15 53.75 -3.97
CA PRO A 155 -1.43 54.03 -5.39
C PRO A 155 -0.33 53.59 -6.37
N MET A 156 0.91 53.44 -5.88
CA MET A 156 2.07 53.03 -6.69
C MET A 156 2.32 51.52 -6.70
N PHE A 157 1.50 50.70 -6.04
CA PHE A 157 1.67 49.24 -6.01
C PHE A 157 0.97 48.59 -7.22
N GLU A 158 1.77 48.20 -8.20
CA GLU A 158 1.32 47.40 -9.34
C GLU A 158 1.69 45.92 -9.16
N PHE A 159 0.75 45.04 -9.49
CA PHE A 159 0.87 43.60 -9.41
C PHE A 159 -0.11 42.93 -10.39
N GLU A 160 0.35 41.94 -11.16
CA GLU A 160 -0.46 41.22 -12.15
C GLU A 160 -0.58 39.72 -11.81
N SER A 161 -1.72 39.11 -12.13
CA SER A 161 -1.96 37.68 -11.86
C SER A 161 -0.95 36.74 -12.53
N LYS A 162 -0.46 37.11 -13.73
CA LYS A 162 0.59 36.37 -14.46
C LYS A 162 1.87 36.18 -13.63
N ASP A 163 2.18 37.11 -12.73
CA ASP A 163 3.39 37.09 -11.93
C ASP A 163 3.26 36.15 -10.73
N ILE A 164 2.04 35.87 -10.25
CA ILE A 164 1.77 34.97 -9.10
C ILE A 164 2.44 33.60 -9.31
N SER A 165 2.29 33.00 -10.48
CA SER A 165 2.89 31.70 -10.82
C SER A 165 4.42 31.73 -10.91
N SER A 166 5.04 32.91 -10.97
CA SER A 166 6.49 33.07 -10.79
C SER A 166 6.88 33.18 -9.31
N TYR A 167 6.11 33.92 -8.51
CA TYR A 167 6.30 34.08 -7.07
C TYR A 167 6.03 32.78 -6.29
N ILE A 168 5.01 32.00 -6.64
CA ILE A 168 4.75 30.68 -6.04
C ILE A 168 5.98 29.77 -6.20
N ARG A 169 6.60 29.77 -7.39
CA ARG A 169 7.81 28.95 -7.68
C ARG A 169 9.09 29.52 -7.04
N SER A 170 9.18 30.84 -6.81
CA SER A 170 10.32 31.40 -6.06
C SER A 170 10.21 31.14 -4.56
N ILE A 171 9.01 31.30 -3.98
CA ILE A 171 8.69 30.96 -2.58
C ILE A 171 8.95 29.46 -2.34
N TYR A 172 8.43 28.57 -3.19
CA TYR A 172 8.67 27.14 -3.08
C TYR A 172 10.17 26.82 -3.00
N ARG A 173 11.00 27.37 -3.91
CA ARG A 173 12.44 27.12 -3.88
C ARG A 173 13.11 27.67 -2.61
N GLU A 174 12.77 28.89 -2.20
CA GLU A 174 13.33 29.53 -1.00
C GLU A 174 12.99 28.75 0.29
N GLU A 175 11.73 28.30 0.45
CA GLU A 175 11.31 27.52 1.61
C GLU A 175 11.80 26.05 1.53
N LYS A 176 11.97 25.47 0.32
CA LYS A 176 12.57 24.14 0.13
C LYS A 176 14.03 24.10 0.57
N GLU A 177 14.84 25.09 0.17
CA GLU A 177 16.24 25.22 0.58
C GLU A 177 16.37 25.31 2.12
N LYS A 178 15.47 26.07 2.78
CA LYS A 178 15.41 26.13 4.26
C LYS A 178 15.05 24.78 4.89
N LEU A 179 14.05 24.08 4.35
CA LEU A 179 13.63 22.77 4.89
C LEU A 179 14.67 21.66 4.65
N GLN A 180 15.38 21.66 3.53
CA GLN A 180 16.53 20.78 3.33
C GLN A 180 17.64 21.07 4.37
N LEU A 181 17.95 22.34 4.65
CA LEU A 181 18.88 22.72 5.71
C LEU A 181 18.40 22.36 7.12
N TYR A 182 17.08 22.26 7.34
CA TYR A 182 16.47 21.78 8.58
C TYR A 182 16.59 20.26 8.72
N PHE A 183 16.13 19.49 7.73
CA PHE A 183 16.15 18.02 7.73
C PHE A 183 17.55 17.42 7.80
N ASN A 184 18.56 18.10 7.24
CA ASN A 184 19.95 17.68 7.39
C ASN A 184 20.40 17.73 8.87
N LYS A 185 19.94 18.71 9.66
CA LYS A 185 20.31 18.91 11.07
C LYS A 185 19.53 18.04 12.06
N LEU A 186 18.26 17.74 11.79
CA LEU A 186 17.41 16.93 12.68
C LEU A 186 18.07 15.58 13.01
N ALA A 187 18.07 15.21 14.28
CA ALA A 187 18.54 13.88 14.71
C ALA A 187 17.53 12.75 14.41
N SER A 188 16.25 13.10 14.28
CA SER A 188 15.12 12.18 14.07
C SER A 188 15.11 11.51 12.70
N LYS A 189 14.45 10.35 12.62
CA LYS A 189 14.05 9.71 11.36
C LYS A 189 12.68 10.22 10.90
N PHE A 190 12.31 9.90 9.66
CA PHE A 190 11.09 10.32 8.99
C PHE A 190 10.19 9.11 8.69
N ASN A 191 8.91 9.21 9.04
CA ASN A 191 7.87 8.27 8.64
C ASN A 191 7.14 8.85 7.42
N LEU A 192 7.12 8.13 6.30
CA LEU A 192 6.61 8.65 5.04
C LEU A 192 5.18 8.18 4.76
N THR A 193 4.25 9.10 4.52
CA THR A 193 2.93 8.77 3.97
C THR A 193 2.94 8.93 2.45
N VAL A 194 2.63 7.85 1.73
CA VAL A 194 2.35 7.81 0.29
C VAL A 194 0.84 7.79 0.10
N SER A 195 0.28 8.78 -0.59
CA SER A 195 -1.15 8.79 -0.90
C SER A 195 -1.44 9.34 -2.29
N LEU A 196 -2.41 8.73 -2.97
CA LEU A 196 -2.62 8.75 -4.40
C LEU A 196 -4.06 9.19 -4.71
N TRP A 197 -4.22 10.06 -5.71
CA TRP A 197 -5.52 10.61 -6.10
C TRP A 197 -5.82 10.36 -7.56
N LYS A 198 -7.10 10.50 -7.91
CA LYS A 198 -7.52 11.02 -9.22
C LYS A 198 -8.22 12.35 -9.00
N ASN A 199 -8.08 13.30 -9.92
CA ASN A 199 -8.91 14.51 -9.90
C ASN A 199 -10.38 14.16 -10.21
N ASN A 200 -11.31 15.09 -9.95
CA ASN A 200 -12.75 14.89 -10.19
C ASN A 200 -13.11 14.52 -11.65
N SER A 201 -12.21 14.72 -12.62
CA SER A 201 -12.41 14.32 -14.03
C SER A 201 -11.97 12.88 -14.33
N GLY A 202 -11.30 12.20 -13.38
CA GLY A 202 -10.69 10.89 -13.56
C GLY A 202 -9.42 10.85 -14.44
N LYS A 203 -9.13 11.93 -15.19
CA LYS A 203 -8.09 11.98 -16.23
C LYS A 203 -6.66 12.13 -15.74
N THR A 204 -6.46 12.61 -14.52
CA THR A 204 -5.12 12.86 -13.97
C THR A 204 -5.01 12.16 -12.62
N ALA A 205 -4.12 11.17 -12.54
CA ALA A 205 -3.72 10.59 -11.27
C ALA A 205 -2.58 11.42 -10.66
N TYR A 206 -2.46 11.36 -9.34
CA TYR A 206 -1.48 12.12 -8.57
C TYR A 206 -0.88 11.22 -7.48
N CYS A 207 0.39 11.43 -7.16
CA CYS A 207 1.10 10.85 -6.02
C CYS A 207 1.63 11.97 -5.13
N CYS A 208 1.31 11.91 -3.83
CA CYS A 208 1.79 12.83 -2.82
C CYS A 208 2.60 12.07 -1.77
N LEU A 209 3.76 12.63 -1.40
CA LEU A 209 4.63 12.10 -0.35
C LEU A 209 4.72 13.12 0.79
N ILE A 210 4.49 12.69 2.03
CA ILE A 210 4.53 13.53 3.24
C ILE A 210 5.46 12.89 4.25
N ALA A 211 6.36 13.67 4.85
CA ALA A 211 7.17 13.23 5.99
C ALA A 211 6.52 13.63 7.31
N HIS A 212 6.43 12.67 8.23
CA HIS A 212 5.98 12.81 9.61
C HIS A 212 7.17 12.52 10.53
N PHE A 213 7.43 13.42 11.48
CA PHE A 213 8.58 13.33 12.39
C PHE A 213 8.31 14.15 13.65
N ILE A 214 8.89 13.77 14.79
CA ILE A 214 8.99 14.63 15.97
C ILE A 214 10.35 15.32 15.92
N ASP A 215 10.39 16.64 16.14
CA ASP A 215 11.63 17.41 16.02
C ASP A 215 12.42 17.53 17.35
N ASP A 216 13.51 18.29 17.32
CA ASP A 216 14.37 18.50 18.49
C ASP A 216 13.72 19.33 19.60
N SER A 217 12.58 19.99 19.32
CA SER A 217 11.72 20.64 20.33
C SER A 217 10.65 19.69 20.89
N TRP A 218 10.67 18.42 20.48
CA TRP A 218 9.65 17.40 20.76
C TRP A 218 8.24 17.72 20.23
N GLU A 219 8.12 18.63 19.26
CA GLU A 219 6.86 18.90 18.57
C GLU A 219 6.67 17.93 17.38
N LEU A 220 5.49 17.30 17.27
CA LEU A 220 5.13 16.49 16.10
C LEU A 220 4.89 17.38 14.87
N LYS A 221 5.59 17.08 13.77
CA LYS A 221 5.53 17.82 12.50
C LYS A 221 5.08 16.93 11.35
N MET A 222 4.37 17.54 10.40
CA MET A 222 4.15 16.98 9.06
C MET A 222 4.62 17.98 7.99
N LYS A 223 5.43 17.53 7.04
CA LYS A 223 5.87 18.34 5.89
C LYS A 223 5.70 17.58 4.58
N THR A 224 4.96 18.15 3.64
CA THR A 224 4.78 17.61 2.28
C THR A 224 6.11 17.67 1.54
N LEU A 225 6.60 16.56 1.02
CA LEU A 225 7.86 16.47 0.28
C LEU A 225 7.68 16.75 -1.22
N GLY A 226 6.51 16.38 -1.76
CA GLY A 226 6.19 16.66 -3.15
C GLY A 226 4.83 16.13 -3.57
N LEU A 227 4.40 16.63 -4.74
CA LEU A 227 3.25 16.17 -5.49
C LEU A 227 3.73 15.89 -6.92
N ARG A 228 3.40 14.73 -7.48
CA ARG A 228 3.77 14.32 -8.85
C ARG A 228 2.52 13.80 -9.56
N THR A 229 2.42 14.00 -10.87
CA THR A 229 1.35 13.43 -11.70
C THR A 229 1.69 12.01 -12.16
N LEU A 230 0.66 11.20 -12.35
CA LEU A 230 0.70 9.84 -12.88
C LEU A 230 -0.27 9.73 -14.06
N GLU A 231 0.09 8.96 -15.08
CA GLU A 231 -0.85 8.57 -16.14
C GLU A 231 -1.91 7.61 -15.60
N HIS A 232 -1.48 6.60 -14.84
CA HIS A 232 -2.33 5.58 -14.24
C HIS A 232 -1.94 5.34 -12.77
N ILE A 233 -2.95 5.31 -11.88
CA ILE A 233 -2.75 5.07 -10.43
C ILE A 233 -2.25 3.64 -10.13
N ASN A 234 -2.47 2.72 -11.07
CA ASN A 234 -2.07 1.31 -11.00
C ASN A 234 -0.61 1.07 -11.44
N ASP A 235 0.12 2.10 -11.88
CA ASP A 235 1.54 1.96 -12.24
C ASP A 235 2.43 1.95 -10.98
N THR A 236 2.59 0.75 -10.43
CA THR A 236 3.40 0.47 -9.24
C THR A 236 4.88 0.82 -9.43
N LYS A 237 5.37 0.86 -10.67
CA LYS A 237 6.76 1.19 -11.02
C LYS A 237 6.96 2.71 -11.08
N ALA A 238 6.03 3.45 -11.66
CA ALA A 238 6.02 4.91 -11.61
C ALA A 238 5.83 5.42 -10.17
N VAL A 239 4.94 4.81 -9.37
CA VAL A 239 4.78 5.14 -7.95
C VAL A 239 6.09 4.90 -7.17
N GLY A 240 6.72 3.73 -7.33
CA GLY A 240 8.01 3.43 -6.69
C GLY A 240 9.13 4.40 -7.11
N GLY A 241 9.22 4.72 -8.40
CA GLY A 241 10.18 5.68 -8.93
C GLY A 241 9.97 7.11 -8.42
N ILE A 242 8.71 7.54 -8.24
CA ILE A 242 8.38 8.84 -7.62
C ILE A 242 8.87 8.89 -6.16
N ILE A 243 8.63 7.82 -5.39
CA ILE A 243 9.06 7.74 -3.98
C ILE A 243 10.59 7.78 -3.90
N GLN A 244 11.31 6.97 -4.68
CA GLN A 244 12.77 6.97 -4.73
C GLN A 244 13.34 8.34 -5.16
N SER A 245 12.74 8.95 -6.18
CA SER A 245 13.14 10.28 -6.68
C SER A 245 13.01 11.35 -5.59
N LEU A 246 11.87 11.42 -4.90
CA LEU A 246 11.64 12.38 -3.81
C LEU A 246 12.56 12.10 -2.60
N VAL A 247 12.71 10.84 -2.16
CA VAL A 247 13.60 10.48 -1.05
C VAL A 247 15.06 10.87 -1.34
N SER A 248 15.47 10.80 -2.60
CA SER A 248 16.79 11.26 -3.06
C SER A 248 16.88 12.78 -3.17
N GLU A 249 15.87 13.45 -3.74
CA GLU A 249 15.78 14.91 -3.89
C GLU A 249 15.81 15.64 -2.53
N TRP A 250 15.30 15.01 -1.48
CA TRP A 250 15.34 15.53 -0.11
C TRP A 250 16.55 15.06 0.71
N ASN A 251 17.40 14.18 0.18
CA ASN A 251 18.57 13.60 0.87
C ASN A 251 18.21 12.91 2.21
N ILE A 252 17.05 12.24 2.29
CA ILE A 252 16.55 11.60 3.52
C ILE A 252 16.64 10.07 3.51
N GLY A 253 17.25 9.45 2.49
CA GLY A 253 17.22 7.99 2.29
C GLY A 253 17.74 7.13 3.45
N SER A 254 18.76 7.59 4.19
CA SER A 254 19.27 6.93 5.40
C SER A 254 18.50 7.28 6.69
N LYS A 255 17.54 8.22 6.61
CA LYS A 255 16.69 8.67 7.71
C LYS A 255 15.23 8.21 7.57
N VAL A 256 14.88 7.30 6.65
CA VAL A 256 13.49 6.78 6.56
C VAL A 256 13.27 5.68 7.60
N CYS A 257 12.31 5.87 8.50
CA CYS A 257 11.92 4.89 9.53
C CYS A 257 10.78 3.98 9.06
N SER A 258 9.77 4.51 8.38
CA SER A 258 8.64 3.73 7.86
C SER A 258 8.05 4.34 6.58
N ILE A 259 7.27 3.54 5.85
CA ILE A 259 6.47 3.97 4.71
C ILE A 259 5.03 3.46 4.88
N THR A 260 4.07 4.37 5.04
CA THR A 260 2.64 4.09 5.09
C THR A 260 2.02 4.41 3.73
N VAL A 261 1.21 3.49 3.18
CA VAL A 261 0.47 3.66 1.93
C VAL A 261 -1.03 3.72 2.24
N ASP A 262 -1.63 4.89 1.98
CA ASP A 262 -3.02 5.22 2.32
C ASP A 262 -3.88 5.30 1.05
N ASN A 263 -4.24 4.15 0.45
CA ASN A 263 -4.89 4.08 -0.87
C ASN A 263 -5.78 2.86 -1.09
N SER A 264 -7.09 3.00 -0.98
CA SER A 264 -8.06 1.90 -1.20
C SER A 264 -8.14 1.35 -2.63
N PHE A 265 -7.61 2.07 -3.62
CA PHE A 265 -7.50 1.60 -5.01
C PHE A 265 -6.40 0.55 -5.24
N LEU A 266 -5.53 0.29 -4.27
CA LEU A 266 -4.41 -0.65 -4.40
C LEU A 266 -4.77 -2.03 -3.82
N ASP A 267 -4.48 -3.09 -4.57
CA ASP A 267 -4.50 -4.46 -4.06
C ASP A 267 -3.17 -4.84 -3.37
N ASN A 268 -3.15 -5.99 -2.70
CA ASN A 268 -1.98 -6.47 -1.96
C ASN A 268 -0.74 -6.69 -2.86
N SER A 269 -0.94 -7.09 -4.12
CA SER A 269 0.14 -7.27 -5.09
C SER A 269 0.71 -5.92 -5.52
N MET A 270 -0.13 -4.91 -5.74
CA MET A 270 0.32 -3.54 -6.02
C MET A 270 1.11 -2.94 -4.86
N VAL A 271 0.63 -3.12 -3.62
CA VAL A 271 1.32 -2.70 -2.38
C VAL A 271 2.68 -3.38 -2.26
N GLN A 272 2.75 -4.70 -2.50
CA GLN A 272 4.00 -5.46 -2.47
C GLN A 272 4.97 -5.04 -3.58
N GLN A 273 4.49 -4.81 -4.80
CA GLN A 273 5.29 -4.29 -5.92
C GLN A 273 5.85 -2.89 -5.61
N ILE A 274 5.05 -1.98 -5.02
CA ILE A 274 5.54 -0.67 -4.59
C ILE A 274 6.65 -0.83 -3.53
N LYS A 275 6.48 -1.73 -2.56
CA LYS A 275 7.49 -2.06 -1.55
C LYS A 275 8.80 -2.55 -2.20
N GLU A 276 8.72 -3.50 -3.12
CA GLU A 276 9.88 -4.06 -3.83
C GLU A 276 10.57 -3.04 -4.75
N ASN A 277 9.78 -2.31 -5.55
CA ASN A 277 10.27 -1.23 -6.40
C ASN A 277 11.03 -0.20 -5.56
N CYS A 278 10.50 0.24 -4.41
CA CYS A 278 11.17 1.16 -3.50
C CYS A 278 12.47 0.59 -2.92
N LEU A 279 12.44 -0.63 -2.39
CA LEU A 279 13.58 -1.25 -1.70
C LEU A 279 14.76 -1.55 -2.64
N SER A 280 14.50 -1.82 -3.92
CA SER A 280 15.52 -2.25 -4.90
C SER A 280 16.79 -1.37 -4.98
N ASN A 281 16.68 -0.06 -4.74
CA ASN A 281 17.79 0.91 -4.84
C ASN A 281 18.07 1.69 -3.53
N LEU A 282 17.38 1.40 -2.42
CA LEU A 282 17.54 2.14 -1.15
C LEU A 282 18.53 1.42 -0.22
N VAL A 283 19.82 1.72 -0.44
CA VAL A 283 21.04 1.00 0.01
C VAL A 283 21.20 0.78 1.54
N SER A 284 20.33 1.31 2.42
CA SER A 284 20.58 1.32 3.88
C SER A 284 19.33 1.23 4.78
N LEU A 285 18.24 0.58 4.35
CA LEU A 285 17.00 0.52 5.14
C LEU A 285 16.88 -0.73 6.02
N SER A 286 16.93 -0.57 7.35
CA SER A 286 16.33 -1.54 8.29
C SER A 286 14.80 -1.41 8.37
N SER A 287 14.22 -0.38 7.74
CA SER A 287 12.77 -0.13 7.63
C SER A 287 12.00 -1.16 6.77
N THR A 288 12.62 -2.25 6.35
CA THR A 288 11.96 -3.37 5.63
C THR A 288 10.77 -3.94 6.39
N HIS A 289 10.82 -3.84 7.72
CA HIS A 289 9.78 -4.21 8.68
C HIS A 289 8.56 -3.27 8.66
N TRP A 290 8.74 -1.99 8.34
CA TRP A 290 7.76 -0.92 8.63
C TRP A 290 7.11 -0.36 7.36
N PHE A 291 6.52 -1.25 6.56
CA PHE A 291 5.70 -0.90 5.40
C PHE A 291 4.23 -1.16 5.71
N ILE A 292 3.47 -0.10 5.99
CA ILE A 292 2.09 -0.18 6.49
C ILE A 292 1.13 0.13 5.34
N ASN A 293 0.18 -0.77 5.07
CA ASN A 293 -0.93 -0.51 4.15
C ASN A 293 -2.20 -0.21 4.95
N CYS A 294 -2.99 0.81 4.58
CA CYS A 294 -4.20 1.22 5.33
C CYS A 294 -5.55 0.93 4.65
N THR A 295 -5.62 -0.03 3.73
CA THR A 295 -6.87 -0.45 3.06
C THR A 295 -7.75 -1.34 3.95
N LEU A 296 -8.40 -0.74 4.94
CA LEU A 296 -9.09 -1.46 6.03
C LEU A 296 -10.48 -2.04 5.71
N LEU A 297 -11.25 -1.43 4.79
CA LEU A 297 -12.71 -1.65 4.74
C LEU A 297 -13.38 -1.82 3.36
N GLU A 298 -12.83 -1.28 2.26
CA GLU A 298 -13.60 -1.17 1.00
C GLU A 298 -14.05 -2.50 0.39
N ASP A 299 -13.32 -3.60 0.58
CA ASP A 299 -13.76 -4.92 0.09
C ASP A 299 -15.02 -5.45 0.79
N GLY A 300 -15.24 -5.08 2.06
CA GLY A 300 -16.49 -5.38 2.75
C GLY A 300 -17.69 -4.60 2.23
N PHE A 301 -17.43 -3.43 1.63
CA PHE A 301 -18.44 -2.66 0.92
C PHE A 301 -18.70 -3.26 -0.47
N ARG A 302 -17.70 -3.75 -1.21
CA ARG A 302 -17.90 -4.37 -2.54
C ARG A 302 -18.93 -5.51 -2.53
N GLU A 303 -18.86 -6.40 -1.54
CA GLU A 303 -19.82 -7.51 -1.36
C GLU A 303 -21.23 -7.04 -0.94
N MET A 304 -21.35 -5.77 -0.53
CA MET A 304 -22.57 -5.12 -0.04
C MET A 304 -22.98 -3.95 -0.96
N ASP A 305 -22.34 -3.77 -2.12
CA ASP A 305 -22.56 -2.63 -3.03
C ASP A 305 -24.01 -2.60 -3.55
N ASP A 306 -24.58 -3.76 -3.88
CA ASP A 306 -25.99 -3.88 -4.31
C ASP A 306 -26.97 -3.47 -3.19
N LEU A 307 -26.67 -3.83 -1.93
CA LEU A 307 -27.48 -3.44 -0.78
C LEU A 307 -27.33 -1.94 -0.48
N LEU A 308 -26.10 -1.40 -0.50
CA LEU A 308 -25.88 0.05 -0.37
C LEU A 308 -26.56 0.82 -1.50
N PHE A 309 -26.57 0.29 -2.72
CA PHE A 309 -27.28 0.87 -3.85
C PHE A 309 -28.80 0.86 -3.60
N ASN A 310 -29.38 -0.25 -3.13
CA ASN A 310 -30.81 -0.33 -2.80
C ASN A 310 -31.21 0.61 -1.65
N LEU A 311 -30.38 0.71 -0.61
CA LEU A 311 -30.57 1.66 0.49
C LEU A 311 -30.46 3.11 0.02
N LYS A 312 -29.45 3.43 -0.78
CA LYS A 312 -29.27 4.75 -1.38
C LYS A 312 -30.45 5.13 -2.28
N LYS A 313 -30.91 4.21 -3.15
CA LYS A 313 -32.09 4.41 -4.01
C LYS A 313 -33.37 4.56 -3.21
N SER A 314 -33.50 3.89 -2.06
CA SER A 314 -34.60 4.10 -1.13
C SER A 314 -34.59 5.50 -0.51
N ILE A 315 -33.42 5.99 -0.09
CA ILE A 315 -33.28 7.36 0.42
C ILE A 315 -33.52 8.39 -0.69
N GLU A 316 -32.95 8.22 -1.88
CA GLU A 316 -33.19 9.09 -3.06
C GLU A 316 -34.70 9.12 -3.43
N TYR A 317 -35.41 7.98 -3.39
CA TYR A 317 -36.85 7.93 -3.66
C TYR A 317 -37.65 8.83 -2.71
N VAL A 318 -37.37 8.76 -1.41
CA VAL A 318 -38.10 9.51 -0.38
C VAL A 318 -37.59 10.94 -0.18
N THR A 319 -36.38 11.27 -0.63
CA THR A 319 -35.80 12.63 -0.51
C THR A 319 -35.97 13.47 -1.77
N GLU A 320 -35.83 12.90 -2.98
CA GLU A 320 -35.87 13.65 -4.24
C GLU A 320 -37.26 13.70 -4.88
N THR A 321 -38.00 12.59 -4.88
CA THR A 321 -39.28 12.51 -5.61
C THR A 321 -40.41 13.22 -4.87
N LYS A 322 -41.40 13.76 -5.62
CA LYS A 322 -42.59 14.39 -5.01
C LYS A 322 -43.55 13.37 -4.41
N HIS A 323 -43.67 12.18 -5.00
CA HIS A 323 -44.57 11.13 -4.50
C HIS A 323 -43.97 10.45 -3.26
N GLY A 324 -42.72 10.01 -3.35
CA GLY A 324 -41.99 9.39 -2.24
C GLY A 324 -41.90 10.29 -1.00
N ARG A 325 -41.63 11.61 -1.13
CA ARG A 325 -41.69 12.52 0.04
C ARG A 325 -43.07 12.53 0.73
N LEU A 326 -44.16 12.55 -0.02
CA LEU A 326 -45.51 12.56 0.55
C LEU A 326 -45.86 11.22 1.20
N LYS A 327 -45.55 10.11 0.53
CA LYS A 327 -45.80 8.77 1.06
C LYS A 327 -44.89 8.41 2.24
N PHE A 328 -43.64 8.86 2.25
CA PHE A 328 -42.75 8.69 3.39
C PHE A 328 -43.24 9.48 4.61
N GLN A 329 -43.76 10.70 4.45
CA GLN A 329 -44.40 11.43 5.55
C GLN A 329 -45.65 10.68 6.07
N GLU A 330 -46.48 10.14 5.17
CA GLU A 330 -47.63 9.30 5.54
C GLU A 330 -47.22 8.04 6.34
N ALA A 331 -46.07 7.44 6.01
CA ALA A 331 -45.48 6.34 6.78
C ALA A 331 -44.94 6.80 8.16
N VAL A 332 -44.21 7.93 8.21
CA VAL A 332 -43.70 8.53 9.46
C VAL A 332 -44.86 8.83 10.42
N ASP A 333 -45.94 9.43 9.93
CA ASP A 333 -47.08 9.81 10.76
C ASP A 333 -47.84 8.58 11.27
N GLN A 334 -47.95 7.51 10.47
CA GLN A 334 -48.51 6.22 10.92
C GLN A 334 -47.62 5.53 11.98
N VAL A 335 -46.29 5.54 11.83
CA VAL A 335 -45.37 4.95 12.83
C VAL A 335 -45.35 5.78 14.13
N LYS A 336 -45.37 7.11 14.05
CA LYS A 336 -45.50 8.01 15.21
C LYS A 336 -46.75 7.69 16.05
N LEU A 337 -47.87 7.38 15.39
CA LEU A 337 -49.13 7.00 16.04
C LEU A 337 -49.11 5.61 16.69
N GLN A 338 -48.15 4.74 16.36
CA GLN A 338 -48.02 3.39 16.93
C GLN A 338 -47.02 3.34 18.10
N ASP A 339 -45.84 3.94 17.95
CA ASP A 339 -44.73 3.80 18.93
C ASP A 339 -44.46 5.03 19.80
N GLY A 340 -45.11 6.18 19.55
CA GLY A 340 -45.01 7.39 20.38
C GLY A 340 -43.63 8.08 20.41
N LYS A 341 -42.63 7.55 19.70
CA LYS A 341 -41.29 8.15 19.53
C LYS A 341 -41.40 9.47 18.73
N SER A 342 -40.73 10.53 19.19
CA SER A 342 -40.44 11.70 18.35
C SER A 342 -39.39 11.31 17.31
N TRP A 343 -39.65 11.65 16.04
CA TRP A 343 -38.78 11.40 14.88
C TRP A 343 -38.45 12.72 14.18
N ASP A 344 -38.35 13.81 14.94
CA ASP A 344 -38.32 15.18 14.39
C ASP A 344 -36.91 15.65 13.96
N ASP A 345 -35.91 14.78 14.10
CA ASP A 345 -34.51 14.96 13.67
C ASP A 345 -34.09 13.87 12.66
N LEU A 346 -34.99 13.48 11.74
CA LEU A 346 -34.73 12.45 10.73
C LEU A 346 -33.87 12.98 9.56
N SER A 347 -32.64 13.41 9.88
CA SER A 347 -31.66 13.88 8.90
C SER A 347 -31.08 12.71 8.09
N LEU A 348 -31.68 12.41 6.93
CA LEU A 348 -31.22 11.39 5.99
C LEU A 348 -29.94 11.85 5.28
N LYS A 349 -28.81 11.22 5.60
CA LYS A 349 -27.46 11.53 5.10
C LYS A 349 -27.13 10.69 3.86
N LEU A 350 -26.50 11.34 2.88
CA LEU A 350 -26.08 10.75 1.59
C LEU A 350 -24.59 10.99 1.28
N GLU A 351 -23.85 11.62 2.19
CA GLU A 351 -22.48 12.09 1.98
C GLU A 351 -21.41 10.98 2.08
N SER A 352 -21.78 9.80 2.59
CA SER A 352 -20.91 8.62 2.72
C SER A 352 -21.73 7.36 2.91
N ASP A 353 -21.15 6.20 2.64
CA ASP A 353 -21.84 4.90 2.70
C ASP A 353 -22.22 4.52 4.14
N PHE A 354 -21.41 4.91 5.14
CA PHE A 354 -21.81 4.84 6.55
C PHE A 354 -22.98 5.77 6.88
N GLY A 355 -23.01 6.98 6.31
CA GLY A 355 -24.14 7.91 6.46
C GLY A 355 -25.44 7.37 5.85
N ILE A 356 -25.36 6.74 4.68
CA ILE A 356 -26.47 6.04 4.02
C ILE A 356 -26.98 4.90 4.92
N LEU A 357 -26.06 4.05 5.39
CA LEU A 357 -26.39 2.88 6.22
C LEU A 357 -27.00 3.25 7.58
N ASP A 358 -26.44 4.24 8.27
CA ASP A 358 -26.96 4.75 9.55
C ASP A 358 -28.35 5.41 9.38
N SER A 359 -28.53 6.20 8.32
CA SER A 359 -29.82 6.83 7.98
C SER A 359 -30.89 5.79 7.63
N ALA A 360 -30.50 4.77 6.87
CA ALA A 360 -31.37 3.66 6.49
C ALA A 360 -31.82 2.85 7.71
N LEU A 361 -30.89 2.44 8.58
CA LEU A 361 -31.19 1.62 9.75
C LEU A 361 -32.06 2.35 10.77
N ARG A 362 -31.82 3.65 11.00
CA ARG A 362 -32.72 4.51 11.80
C ARG A 362 -34.13 4.58 11.23
N SER A 363 -34.27 4.40 9.91
CA SER A 363 -35.54 4.55 9.17
C SER A 363 -36.17 3.20 8.79
N ARG A 364 -35.63 2.06 9.24
CA ARG A 364 -36.06 0.71 8.86
C ARG A 364 -37.56 0.49 9.06
N GLU A 365 -38.08 0.85 10.24
CA GLU A 365 -39.51 0.76 10.59
C GLU A 365 -40.38 1.55 9.59
N ILE A 366 -39.91 2.72 9.15
CA ILE A 366 -40.59 3.62 8.21
C ILE A 366 -40.54 3.07 6.78
N PHE A 367 -39.42 2.51 6.33
CA PHE A 367 -39.30 1.89 4.99
C PHE A 367 -40.16 0.62 4.86
N CYS A 368 -40.18 -0.24 5.89
CA CYS A 368 -41.10 -1.38 5.94
C CYS A 368 -42.58 -0.94 5.97
N LYS A 369 -42.89 0.25 6.49
CA LYS A 369 -44.24 0.83 6.42
C LYS A 369 -44.55 1.45 5.06
N LEU A 370 -43.58 2.10 4.41
CA LEU A 370 -43.71 2.71 3.09
C LEU A 370 -44.13 1.69 2.03
N GLU A 371 -43.50 0.51 2.02
CA GLU A 371 -43.81 -0.60 1.11
C GLU A 371 -45.28 -1.07 1.21
N GLN A 372 -45.90 -0.94 2.39
CA GLN A 372 -47.31 -1.30 2.59
C GLN A 372 -48.30 -0.25 2.05
N ILE A 373 -47.87 1.00 1.86
CA ILE A 373 -48.74 2.14 1.52
C ILE A 373 -48.46 2.76 0.13
N ASP A 374 -47.36 2.37 -0.51
CA ASP A 374 -46.93 2.80 -1.83
C ASP A 374 -46.43 1.61 -2.67
N GLY A 375 -47.30 1.04 -3.51
CA GLY A 375 -46.96 -0.07 -4.39
C GLY A 375 -45.94 0.25 -5.50
N ASN A 376 -45.47 1.50 -5.61
CA ASN A 376 -44.34 1.89 -6.45
C ASN A 376 -43.00 1.68 -5.72
N PHE A 377 -42.99 1.68 -4.38
CA PHE A 377 -41.79 1.48 -3.58
C PHE A 377 -41.45 -0.01 -3.48
N LYS A 378 -40.47 -0.44 -4.27
CA LYS A 378 -40.01 -1.84 -4.38
C LYS A 378 -38.50 -1.97 -4.12
N LEU A 379 -37.99 -1.13 -3.23
CA LEU A 379 -36.56 -0.97 -2.93
C LEU A 379 -36.25 -1.28 -1.44
N ASN A 380 -37.25 -1.70 -0.66
CA ASN A 380 -37.07 -2.12 0.72
C ASN A 380 -36.23 -3.41 0.76
N PRO A 381 -35.12 -3.46 1.52
CA PRO A 381 -34.37 -4.69 1.72
C PRO A 381 -35.19 -5.77 2.44
N SER A 382 -34.83 -7.02 2.18
CA SER A 382 -35.32 -8.19 2.91
C SER A 382 -34.86 -8.19 4.39
N MET A 383 -35.45 -9.09 5.19
CA MET A 383 -35.11 -9.22 6.61
C MET A 383 -33.62 -9.55 6.82
N GLU A 384 -33.08 -10.46 6.01
CA GLU A 384 -31.68 -10.88 5.99
C GLU A 384 -30.74 -9.74 5.57
N GLU A 385 -31.09 -9.00 4.51
CA GLU A 385 -30.33 -7.80 4.11
C GLU A 385 -30.32 -6.72 5.19
N TRP A 386 -31.43 -6.52 5.93
CA TRP A 386 -31.46 -5.60 7.06
C TRP A 386 -30.60 -6.06 8.25
N GLU A 387 -30.46 -7.37 8.48
CA GLU A 387 -29.55 -7.92 9.49
C GLU A 387 -28.08 -7.79 9.05
N ASN A 388 -27.78 -8.04 7.77
CA ASN A 388 -26.47 -7.80 7.17
C ASN A 388 -26.08 -6.31 7.23
N ALA A 389 -27.03 -5.40 6.95
CA ALA A 389 -26.85 -3.96 7.12
C ALA A 389 -26.53 -3.57 8.57
N ALA A 390 -27.25 -4.13 9.55
CA ALA A 390 -27.01 -3.87 10.98
C ALA A 390 -25.64 -4.41 11.46
N ALA A 391 -25.23 -5.60 10.99
CA ALA A 391 -23.91 -6.14 11.27
C ALA A 391 -22.79 -5.29 10.64
N LEU A 392 -22.96 -4.82 9.40
CA LEU A 392 -22.04 -3.89 8.74
C LEU A 392 -21.96 -2.54 9.49
N GLN A 393 -23.08 -1.96 9.92
CA GLN A 393 -23.09 -0.73 10.73
C GLN A 393 -22.36 -0.93 12.07
N SER A 394 -22.54 -2.10 12.70
CA SER A 394 -21.83 -2.47 13.93
C SER A 394 -20.31 -2.52 13.72
N CYS A 395 -19.84 -3.14 12.64
CA CYS A 395 -18.42 -3.08 12.23
C CYS A 395 -17.97 -1.63 12.03
N LEU A 396 -18.65 -0.86 11.20
CA LEU A 396 -18.23 0.49 10.79
C LEU A 396 -18.21 1.49 11.94
N ARG A 397 -19.17 1.42 12.88
CA ARG A 397 -19.19 2.29 14.05
C ARG A 397 -17.88 2.22 14.84
N CYS A 398 -17.22 1.06 14.88
CA CYS A 398 -15.93 0.88 15.55
C CYS A 398 -14.82 1.74 14.95
N PHE A 399 -14.89 2.06 13.66
CA PHE A 399 -13.95 2.93 12.98
C PHE A 399 -14.41 4.39 13.12
N ASP A 400 -15.71 4.68 13.05
CA ASP A 400 -16.28 6.02 13.30
C ASP A 400 -16.07 6.52 14.74
N ASP A 401 -16.06 5.62 15.73
CA ASP A 401 -15.65 5.91 17.10
C ASP A 401 -14.19 6.43 17.15
N ILE A 402 -13.29 5.87 16.32
CA ILE A 402 -11.90 6.35 16.16
C ILE A 402 -11.88 7.67 15.35
N LYS A 403 -12.84 7.89 14.44
CA LYS A 403 -12.93 9.14 13.66
C LYS A 403 -13.22 10.37 14.52
N GLY A 404 -13.92 10.20 15.64
CA GLY A 404 -14.11 11.28 16.62
C GLY A 404 -12.81 11.71 17.32
N THR A 405 -11.81 10.84 17.40
CA THR A 405 -10.63 11.01 18.25
C THR A 405 -9.38 11.51 17.49
N GLN A 406 -9.48 12.69 16.86
CA GLN A 406 -8.39 13.37 16.12
C GLN A 406 -7.19 13.85 16.99
N SER A 407 -7.05 13.35 18.21
CA SER A 407 -6.08 13.80 19.21
C SER A 407 -5.39 12.64 19.96
N LEU A 408 -5.48 11.41 19.46
CA LEU A 408 -4.81 10.26 20.07
C LEU A 408 -3.34 10.17 19.62
N THR A 409 -2.46 9.90 20.59
CA THR A 409 -1.08 9.51 20.32
C THR A 409 -1.01 8.11 19.72
N VAL A 410 0.00 7.83 18.90
CA VAL A 410 0.19 6.55 18.17
C VAL A 410 0.09 5.34 19.12
N SER A 411 0.55 5.48 20.36
CA SER A 411 0.48 4.47 21.42
C SER A 411 -0.92 3.98 21.78
N LEU A 412 -1.97 4.77 21.53
CA LEU A 412 -3.34 4.44 21.90
C LEU A 412 -4.12 3.74 20.77
N TYR A 413 -3.55 3.63 19.57
CA TYR A 413 -4.22 2.99 18.42
C TYR A 413 -4.22 1.46 18.49
N LEU A 414 -3.20 0.81 19.09
CA LEU A 414 -3.23 -0.65 19.24
C LEU A 414 -4.44 -1.11 20.06
N PRO A 415 -4.74 -0.57 21.26
CA PRO A 415 -5.99 -0.85 21.99
C PRO A 415 -7.25 -0.75 21.11
N GLN A 416 -7.40 0.32 20.32
CA GLN A 416 -8.58 0.52 19.47
C GLN A 416 -8.68 -0.54 18.35
N LEU A 417 -7.56 -0.90 17.72
CA LEU A 417 -7.52 -1.99 16.75
C LEU A 417 -7.80 -3.35 17.39
N CYS A 418 -7.42 -3.55 18.66
CA CYS A 418 -7.76 -4.78 19.40
C CYS A 418 -9.26 -4.87 19.67
N ASP A 419 -9.93 -3.78 20.02
CA ASP A 419 -11.39 -3.76 20.18
C ASP A 419 -12.13 -3.96 18.84
N ILE A 420 -11.58 -3.50 17.72
CA ILE A 420 -12.08 -3.87 16.37
C ILE A 420 -11.88 -5.37 16.11
N TYR A 421 -10.68 -5.92 16.33
CA TYR A 421 -10.39 -7.34 16.12
C TYR A 421 -11.33 -8.22 16.95
N LYS A 422 -11.52 -7.87 18.23
CA LYS A 422 -12.41 -8.54 19.18
C LYS A 422 -13.88 -8.51 18.72
N LYS A 423 -14.33 -7.46 18.05
CA LYS A 423 -15.69 -7.40 17.47
C LYS A 423 -15.79 -8.23 16.19
N PHE A 424 -14.76 -8.29 15.34
CA PHE A 424 -14.73 -9.26 14.23
C PHE A 424 -14.80 -10.71 14.76
N LEU A 425 -14.03 -11.07 15.81
CA LEU A 425 -14.11 -12.38 16.49
C LEU A 425 -15.46 -12.65 17.20
N GLN A 426 -16.30 -11.63 17.39
CA GLN A 426 -17.68 -11.80 17.86
C GLN A 426 -18.64 -12.01 16.69
N LEU A 427 -18.53 -11.21 15.63
CA LEU A 427 -19.43 -11.23 14.46
C LEU A 427 -19.17 -12.42 13.51
N GLU A 428 -17.94 -12.96 13.50
CA GLU A 428 -17.61 -14.23 12.84
C GLU A 428 -18.49 -15.39 13.36
N LYS A 429 -18.92 -15.35 14.63
CA LYS A 429 -19.81 -16.36 15.23
C LYS A 429 -21.26 -16.28 14.76
N SER A 430 -21.66 -15.17 14.16
CA SER A 430 -22.98 -15.00 13.50
C SER A 430 -22.99 -15.46 12.04
N ASN A 431 -21.84 -15.80 11.45
CA ASN A 431 -21.68 -16.33 10.09
C ASN A 431 -22.20 -15.49 8.87
N PRO A 432 -22.26 -14.13 8.85
CA PRO A 432 -22.48 -13.44 7.57
C PRO A 432 -21.23 -13.57 6.69
N SER A 433 -21.38 -14.00 5.44
CA SER A 433 -20.25 -14.23 4.51
C SER A 433 -19.34 -13.01 4.36
N PHE A 434 -19.93 -11.81 4.24
CA PHE A 434 -19.18 -10.56 4.12
C PHE A 434 -18.34 -10.23 5.37
N VAL A 435 -18.74 -10.66 6.58
CA VAL A 435 -17.95 -10.45 7.81
C VAL A 435 -16.66 -11.27 7.76
N THR A 436 -16.71 -12.49 7.24
CA THR A 436 -15.52 -13.34 7.03
C THR A 436 -14.56 -12.69 6.02
N LEU A 437 -15.08 -12.09 4.95
CA LEU A 437 -14.29 -11.39 3.93
C LEU A 437 -13.67 -10.08 4.48
N MET A 438 -14.44 -9.29 5.24
CA MET A 438 -13.94 -8.12 5.98
C MET A 438 -12.85 -8.52 6.97
N LYS A 439 -13.07 -9.57 7.76
CA LYS A 439 -12.09 -10.08 8.72
C LYS A 439 -10.84 -10.59 8.02
N ARG A 440 -10.94 -11.31 6.90
CA ARG A 440 -9.75 -11.74 6.11
C ARG A 440 -8.88 -10.54 5.67
N ARG A 441 -9.50 -9.41 5.30
CA ARG A 441 -8.79 -8.15 5.02
C ARG A 441 -8.23 -7.50 6.28
N PHE A 442 -8.97 -7.49 7.39
CA PHE A 442 -8.50 -6.98 8.67
C PHE A 442 -7.33 -7.78 9.25
N ASP A 443 -7.36 -9.12 9.13
CA ASP A 443 -6.30 -10.04 9.52
C ASP A 443 -5.01 -9.79 8.70
N HIS A 444 -5.13 -9.38 7.43
CA HIS A 444 -3.99 -8.94 6.61
C HIS A 444 -3.46 -7.56 7.03
N TYR A 445 -4.34 -6.56 7.25
CA TYR A 445 -3.96 -5.26 7.79
C TYR A 445 -3.22 -5.40 9.14
N TRP A 446 -3.80 -6.17 10.05
CA TRP A 446 -3.26 -6.48 11.38
C TRP A 446 -1.88 -7.09 11.26
N ARG A 447 -1.67 -8.10 10.41
CA ARG A 447 -0.34 -8.71 10.14
C ARG A 447 0.71 -7.68 9.72
N LEU A 448 0.35 -6.63 8.96
CA LEU A 448 1.28 -5.58 8.52
C LEU A 448 1.56 -4.52 9.59
N CYS A 449 0.57 -4.14 10.41
CA CYS A 449 0.69 -2.99 11.31
C CYS A 449 0.95 -3.33 12.79
N ASN A 450 0.52 -4.52 13.27
CA ASN A 450 0.46 -4.83 14.70
C ASN A 450 1.78 -4.56 15.43
N SER A 451 2.90 -4.95 14.81
CA SER A 451 4.21 -4.90 15.44
C SER A 451 4.73 -3.47 15.59
N ALA A 452 4.50 -2.60 14.60
CA ALA A 452 4.88 -1.18 14.67
C ALA A 452 4.08 -0.46 15.76
N LEU A 453 2.76 -0.71 15.79
CA LEU A 453 1.85 -0.11 16.77
C LEU A 453 2.09 -0.70 18.18
N ALA A 454 2.50 -1.96 18.29
CA ALA A 454 2.90 -2.57 19.56
C ALA A 454 4.23 -1.99 20.09
N VAL A 455 5.23 -1.72 19.25
CA VAL A 455 6.43 -0.98 19.68
C VAL A 455 6.04 0.43 20.17
N ALA A 456 5.22 1.17 19.41
CA ALA A 456 4.73 2.49 19.82
C ALA A 456 3.90 2.46 21.12
N SER A 457 3.15 1.38 21.36
CA SER A 457 2.37 1.18 22.60
C SER A 457 3.25 0.79 23.79
N VAL A 458 4.30 0.00 23.56
CA VAL A 458 5.32 -0.30 24.59
C VAL A 458 6.04 0.97 25.02
N LEU A 459 6.28 1.90 24.09
CA LEU A 459 6.88 3.21 24.35
C LEU A 459 5.90 4.21 25.03
N ASP A 460 4.71 3.78 25.47
CA ASP A 460 3.87 4.56 26.38
C ASP A 460 4.04 4.06 27.83
N PRO A 461 4.50 4.91 28.76
CA PRO A 461 4.80 4.52 30.14
C PRO A 461 3.57 4.13 30.95
N ARG A 462 2.35 4.39 30.45
CA ARG A 462 1.08 3.94 31.05
C ARG A 462 0.68 2.53 30.60
N LEU A 463 1.27 2.02 29.51
CA LEU A 463 0.89 0.78 28.84
C LEU A 463 1.98 -0.29 28.87
N LYS A 464 3.20 0.07 28.45
CA LYS A 464 4.39 -0.79 28.32
C LYS A 464 4.09 -2.15 27.66
N PHE A 465 4.84 -3.20 27.99
CA PHE A 465 4.60 -4.55 27.47
C PHE A 465 3.25 -5.14 27.92
N LYS A 466 2.64 -4.61 29.00
CA LYS A 466 1.40 -5.15 29.59
C LYS A 466 0.19 -4.99 28.67
N VAL A 467 0.09 -3.92 27.88
CA VAL A 467 -0.99 -3.78 26.90
C VAL A 467 -0.87 -4.82 25.78
N VAL A 468 0.35 -5.12 25.33
CA VAL A 468 0.59 -6.11 24.27
C VAL A 468 0.30 -7.52 24.78
N GLU A 469 0.75 -7.85 25.99
CA GLU A 469 0.43 -9.10 26.68
C GLU A 469 -1.09 -9.34 26.78
N PHE A 470 -1.83 -8.34 27.26
CA PHE A 470 -3.30 -8.38 27.33
C PHE A 470 -3.96 -8.53 25.95
N SER A 471 -3.57 -7.70 24.98
CA SER A 471 -4.11 -7.72 23.63
C SER A 471 -3.88 -9.05 22.91
N TYR A 472 -2.67 -9.61 23.00
CA TYR A 472 -2.32 -10.84 22.29
C TYR A 472 -3.00 -12.06 22.91
N ILE A 473 -3.22 -12.07 24.23
CA ILE A 473 -4.06 -13.09 24.90
C ILE A 473 -5.50 -13.04 24.38
N LEU A 474 -6.08 -11.85 24.21
CA LEU A 474 -7.45 -11.69 23.71
C LEU A 474 -7.61 -12.06 22.22
N ILE A 475 -6.60 -11.80 21.39
CA ILE A 475 -6.66 -11.99 19.93
C ILE A 475 -6.25 -13.40 19.51
N TYR A 476 -5.13 -13.91 20.04
CA TYR A 476 -4.55 -15.18 19.61
C TYR A 476 -4.90 -16.37 20.52
N GLY A 477 -5.50 -16.13 21.69
CA GLY A 477 -5.93 -17.19 22.62
C GLY A 477 -4.77 -18.12 23.02
N HIS A 478 -4.82 -19.37 22.54
CA HIS A 478 -3.79 -20.38 22.82
C HIS A 478 -2.41 -20.04 22.22
N ASP A 479 -2.36 -19.40 21.05
CA ASP A 479 -1.10 -19.09 20.35
C ASP A 479 -0.42 -17.81 20.86
N SER A 480 -1.09 -17.09 21.77
CA SER A 480 -0.61 -15.82 22.36
C SER A 480 0.81 -15.90 22.91
N LYS A 481 1.20 -17.03 23.52
CA LYS A 481 2.57 -17.25 24.04
C LYS A 481 3.64 -17.23 22.95
N VAL A 482 3.34 -17.80 21.77
CA VAL A 482 4.27 -17.81 20.64
C VAL A 482 4.42 -16.39 20.10
N GLN A 483 3.29 -15.72 19.84
CA GLN A 483 3.27 -14.35 19.31
C GLN A 483 3.95 -13.34 20.26
N LEU A 484 3.81 -13.51 21.57
CA LEU A 484 4.48 -12.65 22.57
C LEU A 484 5.99 -12.89 22.66
N ASN A 485 6.47 -14.12 22.43
CA ASN A 485 7.90 -14.40 22.33
C ASN A 485 8.48 -13.77 21.05
N THR A 486 7.85 -13.99 19.89
CA THR A 486 8.26 -13.38 18.62
C THR A 486 8.26 -11.85 18.68
N PHE A 487 7.25 -11.24 19.32
CA PHE A 487 7.24 -9.79 19.52
C PHE A 487 8.33 -9.30 20.50
N ARG A 488 8.66 -10.06 21.55
CA ARG A 488 9.77 -9.72 22.47
C ARG A 488 11.13 -9.77 21.76
N GLU A 489 11.35 -10.77 20.92
CA GLU A 489 12.55 -10.87 20.08
C GLU A 489 12.63 -9.69 19.11
N LEU A 490 11.54 -9.34 18.43
CA LEU A 490 11.45 -8.18 17.54
C LEU A 490 11.76 -6.86 18.28
N LEU A 491 11.12 -6.61 19.43
CA LEU A 491 11.34 -5.42 20.24
C LEU A 491 12.80 -5.29 20.69
N THR A 492 13.43 -6.40 21.07
CA THR A 492 14.85 -6.46 21.48
C THR A 492 15.77 -6.18 20.28
N ASN A 493 15.46 -6.73 19.10
CA ASN A 493 16.23 -6.48 17.88
C ASN A 493 16.15 -5.01 17.45
N VAL A 494 14.96 -4.40 17.47
CA VAL A 494 14.78 -2.97 17.17
C VAL A 494 15.58 -2.10 18.15
N TYR A 495 15.51 -2.38 19.45
CA TYR A 495 16.33 -1.67 20.44
C TYR A 495 17.84 -1.80 20.16
N ASN A 496 18.29 -2.99 19.77
CA ASN A 496 19.69 -3.24 19.42
C ASN A 496 20.15 -2.50 18.15
N GLU A 497 19.28 -2.26 17.16
CA GLU A 497 19.59 -1.39 16.01
C GLU A 497 19.94 0.04 16.47
N TYR A 498 19.05 0.68 17.23
CA TYR A 498 19.26 2.06 17.73
C TYR A 498 20.44 2.17 18.70
N ALA A 499 20.69 1.12 19.51
CA ALA A 499 21.88 1.03 20.35
C ALA A 499 23.18 0.97 19.53
N ASN A 500 23.19 0.23 18.41
CA ASN A 500 24.38 0.08 17.57
C ASN A 500 24.61 1.28 16.65
N GLU A 501 23.56 1.91 16.12
CA GLU A 501 23.66 3.23 15.44
C GLU A 501 24.34 4.26 16.35
N THR A 502 23.94 4.31 17.62
CA THR A 502 24.50 5.26 18.60
C THR A 502 25.98 4.98 18.88
N LYS A 503 26.41 3.72 19.01
CA LYS A 503 27.83 3.36 19.16
C LYS A 503 28.67 3.82 17.96
N ASN A 504 28.20 3.55 16.74
CA ASN A 504 28.93 3.87 15.50
C ASN A 504 29.13 5.38 15.31
N GLN A 505 28.17 6.20 15.76
CA GLN A 505 28.30 7.66 15.79
C GLN A 505 29.42 8.11 16.76
N THR A 506 29.50 7.52 17.95
CA THR A 506 30.56 7.82 18.93
C THR A 506 31.96 7.43 18.41
N THR A 507 32.12 6.23 17.85
CA THR A 507 33.41 5.78 17.28
C THR A 507 33.87 6.64 16.10
N SER A 508 32.93 7.23 15.36
CA SER A 508 33.23 8.12 14.24
C SER A 508 33.69 9.52 14.69
N ALA A 509 33.37 9.92 15.94
CA ALA A 509 33.86 11.16 16.54
C ALA A 509 35.27 10.99 17.13
N SER A 510 35.56 9.88 17.82
CA SER A 510 36.84 9.67 18.52
C SER A 510 38.06 9.66 17.60
N VAL A 511 37.91 9.20 16.35
CA VAL A 511 38.99 9.16 15.34
C VAL A 511 39.56 10.55 14.98
N LEU A 512 38.86 11.64 15.30
CA LEU A 512 39.38 13.00 15.18
C LEU A 512 40.16 13.49 16.42
N ASP A 513 39.90 12.91 17.61
CA ASP A 513 40.61 13.22 18.86
C ASP A 513 41.86 12.32 19.08
N ASP A 514 41.91 11.14 18.44
CA ASP A 514 43.00 10.15 18.57
C ASP A 514 44.41 10.70 18.25
N ILE A 515 44.52 11.85 17.56
CA ILE A 515 45.81 12.52 17.29
C ILE A 515 46.42 13.15 18.57
N ASN A 516 45.63 13.39 19.62
CA ASN A 516 46.11 13.99 20.88
C ASN A 516 46.41 12.97 22.01
N TRP A 517 46.07 11.67 21.88
CA TRP A 517 46.17 10.71 23.00
C TRP A 517 47.57 10.10 23.21
N LEU A 518 48.61 10.93 23.22
CA LEU A 518 49.97 10.56 23.66
C LEU A 518 50.35 11.23 24.99
N GLY A 519 49.48 11.13 26.00
CA GLY A 519 49.85 11.57 27.34
C GLY A 519 48.74 11.81 28.36
N ASN A 520 47.85 10.84 28.61
CA ASN A 520 47.19 10.68 29.92
C ASN A 520 46.53 9.30 30.03
N ASN A 521 46.90 8.54 31.07
CA ASN A 521 46.11 7.42 31.60
C ASN A 521 45.61 7.88 32.97
N SER A 522 44.37 8.34 33.07
CA SER A 522 43.84 8.84 34.34
C SER A 522 43.39 7.70 35.24
N ILE A 523 43.33 7.95 36.55
CA ILE A 523 42.76 6.98 37.50
C ILE A 523 41.26 6.72 37.22
N TRP A 524 40.58 7.66 36.56
CA TRP A 524 39.18 7.55 36.13
C TRP A 524 39.02 6.60 34.92
N ASP A 525 39.98 6.53 34.01
CA ASP A 525 40.00 5.53 32.93
C ASP A 525 40.16 4.12 33.51
N SER A 526 41.06 3.96 34.49
CA SER A 526 41.26 2.70 35.21
C SER A 526 40.04 2.31 36.03
N PHE A 527 39.40 3.26 36.72
CA PHE A 527 38.18 3.02 37.49
C PHE A 527 36.99 2.65 36.59
N SER A 528 36.80 3.35 35.47
CA SER A 528 35.72 3.05 34.51
C SER A 528 35.86 1.64 33.93
N LYS A 529 37.10 1.23 33.59
CA LYS A 529 37.43 -0.14 33.15
C LYS A 529 37.25 -1.18 34.26
N PHE A 530 37.49 -0.83 35.53
CA PHE A 530 37.26 -1.71 36.67
C PHE A 530 35.77 -1.92 36.99
N VAL A 531 34.95 -0.87 36.91
CA VAL A 531 33.48 -0.98 37.08
C VAL A 531 32.87 -1.83 35.96
N THR A 532 33.17 -1.50 34.69
CA THR A 532 32.66 -2.26 33.54
C THR A 532 33.14 -3.72 33.48
N ALA A 533 34.27 -4.06 34.11
CA ALA A 533 34.72 -5.45 34.24
C ALA A 533 33.99 -6.25 35.32
N ASN A 534 33.41 -5.58 36.34
CA ASN A 534 32.71 -6.22 37.45
C ASN A 534 31.18 -6.28 37.29
N GLU A 535 30.58 -5.36 36.53
CA GLU A 535 29.13 -5.31 36.29
C GLU A 535 28.68 -6.19 35.10
N ALA A 536 29.07 -7.46 35.09
CA ALA A 536 28.76 -8.43 34.03
C ALA A 536 27.26 -8.86 33.96
N SER A 537 26.34 -8.08 34.54
CA SER A 537 24.90 -8.31 34.57
C SER A 537 24.10 -6.98 34.50
N SER A 538 24.66 -5.97 33.82
CA SER A 538 23.96 -4.70 33.60
C SER A 538 22.72 -4.89 32.70
N LYS A 539 21.53 -4.76 33.29
CA LYS A 539 20.27 -4.73 32.55
C LYS A 539 20.29 -3.64 31.47
N SER A 540 19.71 -3.95 30.32
CA SER A 540 19.53 -3.00 29.23
C SER A 540 18.57 -1.87 29.61
N GLU A 541 18.68 -0.74 28.90
CA GLU A 541 17.78 0.40 29.06
C GLU A 541 16.30 -0.01 28.87
N LEU A 542 16.05 -0.90 27.92
CA LEU A 542 14.75 -1.53 27.67
C LEU A 542 14.23 -2.30 28.87
N GLU A 543 15.03 -3.17 29.49
CA GLU A 543 14.64 -3.93 30.68
C GLU A 543 14.37 -3.00 31.87
N LEU A 544 15.22 -1.99 32.10
CA LEU A 544 15.04 -1.02 33.18
C LEU A 544 13.76 -0.19 33.02
N TYR A 545 13.38 0.16 31.79
CA TYR A 545 12.12 0.83 31.48
C TYR A 545 10.90 -0.09 31.64
N LEU A 546 11.03 -1.37 31.28
CA LEU A 546 9.95 -2.36 31.42
C LEU A 546 9.72 -2.82 32.87
N ASP A 547 10.76 -2.81 33.71
CA ASP A 547 10.68 -3.08 35.16
C ASP A 547 10.08 -1.92 35.97
N GLU A 548 10.16 -0.68 35.48
CA GLU A 548 9.49 0.46 36.12
C GLU A 548 7.95 0.27 36.13
N PRO A 549 7.25 0.68 37.20
CA PRO A 549 5.79 0.59 37.25
C PRO A 549 5.10 1.36 36.12
N LEU A 550 3.85 0.99 35.83
CA LEU A 550 2.99 1.74 34.92
C LEU A 550 2.59 3.07 35.55
N LEU A 551 2.52 4.13 34.75
CA LEU A 551 1.89 5.39 35.15
C LEU A 551 0.35 5.26 35.14
N PRO A 552 -0.35 5.96 36.04
CA PRO A 552 -1.81 5.96 36.06
C PRO A 552 -2.41 6.65 34.82
N MET A 553 -3.66 6.33 34.52
CA MET A 553 -4.43 6.80 33.35
C MET A 553 -5.38 7.96 33.70
N ASP A 554 -4.99 8.79 34.67
CA ASP A 554 -5.87 9.79 35.29
C ASP A 554 -6.25 10.92 34.33
N GLY A 555 -7.40 11.56 34.59
CA GLY A 555 -8.19 12.33 33.60
C GLY A 555 -7.66 13.68 33.09
N GLU A 556 -6.36 13.87 32.96
CA GLU A 556 -5.75 14.97 32.18
C GLU A 556 -5.10 14.44 30.89
N ILE A 557 -4.84 15.33 29.93
CA ILE A 557 -4.21 14.95 28.66
C ILE A 557 -2.71 14.72 28.90
N PHE A 558 -2.33 13.45 29.09
CA PHE A 558 -0.93 13.06 29.29
C PHE A 558 -0.06 13.36 28.07
N ASP A 559 0.90 14.28 28.23
CA ASP A 559 1.90 14.56 27.22
C ASP A 559 3.04 13.52 27.24
N ILE A 560 2.90 12.53 26.37
CA ILE A 560 3.92 11.49 26.14
C ILE A 560 5.23 12.05 25.55
N LEU A 561 5.19 13.17 24.81
CA LEU A 561 6.37 13.75 24.15
C LEU A 561 7.18 14.58 25.15
N GLY A 562 6.51 15.39 25.98
CA GLY A 562 7.12 16.00 27.16
C GLY A 562 7.73 14.96 28.10
N TRP A 563 7.04 13.85 28.36
CA TRP A 563 7.59 12.77 29.20
C TRP A 563 8.87 12.16 28.61
N TRP A 564 8.91 11.85 27.31
CA TRP A 564 10.14 11.34 26.69
C TRP A 564 11.25 12.38 26.56
N CYS A 565 10.92 13.67 26.47
CA CYS A 565 11.88 14.76 26.60
C CYS A 565 12.56 14.73 27.98
N ASP A 566 11.77 14.75 29.06
CA ASP A 566 12.27 14.69 30.45
C ASP A 566 13.07 13.41 30.74
N LYS A 567 12.66 12.27 30.15
CA LYS A 567 13.33 10.98 30.36
C LYS A 567 14.52 10.73 29.43
N SER A 568 14.76 11.58 28.43
CA SER A 568 15.84 11.39 27.45
C SER A 568 17.25 11.24 28.05
N GLN A 569 17.50 11.79 29.25
CA GLN A 569 18.76 11.61 29.97
C GLN A 569 18.88 10.24 30.67
N LYS A 570 17.76 9.64 31.11
CA LYS A 570 17.73 8.33 31.76
C LYS A 570 17.62 7.19 30.73
N PHE A 571 16.85 7.43 29.68
CA PHE A 571 16.49 6.46 28.65
C PHE A 571 16.82 7.03 27.24
N PRO A 572 18.10 7.25 26.90
CA PRO A 572 18.51 7.91 25.65
C PRO A 572 18.25 7.10 24.37
N ILE A 573 18.30 5.76 24.40
CA ILE A 573 18.06 4.92 23.22
C ILE A 573 16.55 4.80 22.97
N LEU A 574 15.77 4.54 24.02
CA LEU A 574 14.31 4.48 23.98
C LEU A 574 13.71 5.85 23.67
N ALA A 575 14.31 6.97 24.09
CA ALA A 575 13.86 8.31 23.68
C ALA A 575 14.02 8.54 22.17
N LYS A 576 15.10 8.06 21.54
CA LYS A 576 15.22 8.05 20.06
C LYS A 576 14.13 7.18 19.43
N MET A 577 13.94 5.96 19.93
CA MET A 577 12.87 5.07 19.46
C MET A 577 11.48 5.69 19.61
N ALA A 578 11.18 6.34 20.74
CA ALA A 578 9.92 7.02 20.98
C ALA A 578 9.72 8.18 19.99
N ARG A 579 10.75 8.99 19.75
CA ARG A 579 10.69 10.08 18.77
C ARG A 579 10.38 9.60 17.35
N ASP A 580 10.91 8.44 16.96
CA ASP A 580 10.74 7.89 15.61
C ASP A 580 9.45 7.05 15.48
N PHE A 581 9.08 6.23 16.48
CA PHE A 581 7.86 5.38 16.45
C PHE A 581 6.58 6.14 16.81
N LEU A 582 6.60 7.11 17.74
CA LEU A 582 5.42 7.94 18.06
C LEU A 582 5.11 8.98 16.97
N ALA A 583 5.97 9.10 15.96
CA ALA A 583 5.74 9.88 14.75
C ALA A 583 5.16 9.06 13.58
N ILE A 584 4.84 7.77 13.75
CA ILE A 584 4.25 6.93 12.70
C ILE A 584 2.79 7.36 12.43
N PRO A 585 2.43 7.74 11.20
CA PRO A 585 1.07 8.16 10.87
C PRO A 585 0.12 6.95 10.80
N VAL A 586 -0.84 6.87 11.72
CA VAL A 586 -1.88 5.83 11.72
C VAL A 586 -3.07 6.27 10.87
N SER A 587 -3.05 5.93 9.58
CA SER A 587 -4.12 6.38 8.68
C SER A 587 -5.40 5.56 8.84
N ILE A 588 -6.35 6.12 9.57
CA ILE A 588 -7.80 6.05 9.24
C ILE A 588 -8.25 7.37 8.58
N PHE A 589 -7.42 8.42 8.66
CA PHE A 589 -7.56 9.66 7.89
C PHE A 589 -6.33 9.97 7.08
N THR A 590 -6.53 9.96 5.77
CA THR A 590 -5.80 10.74 4.80
C THR A 590 -5.46 12.15 5.32
N PRO A 591 -4.18 12.45 5.64
CA PRO A 591 -3.73 13.80 6.06
C PRO A 591 -3.93 14.86 4.97
N CYS A 592 -4.17 14.37 3.75
CA CYS A 592 -4.22 15.09 2.50
C CYS A 592 -5.65 15.54 2.11
N SER A 593 -6.65 15.46 2.99
CA SER A 593 -8.03 15.92 2.70
C SER A 593 -8.04 17.37 2.20
N ASN A 594 -7.25 18.22 2.83
CA ASN A 594 -6.94 19.60 2.43
C ASN A 594 -6.24 19.71 1.05
N ILE A 595 -5.34 18.78 0.73
CA ILE A 595 -4.63 18.72 -0.55
C ILE A 595 -5.60 18.30 -1.67
N LYS A 596 -6.45 17.29 -1.42
CA LYS A 596 -7.51 16.83 -2.32
C LYS A 596 -8.54 17.94 -2.59
N ALA A 597 -8.91 18.73 -1.57
CA ALA A 597 -9.73 19.92 -1.73
C ALA A 597 -9.06 21.00 -2.59
N THR A 598 -7.73 21.19 -2.45
CA THR A 598 -6.95 22.13 -3.26
C THR A 598 -6.86 21.70 -4.72
N ILE A 599 -6.49 20.43 -4.98
CA ILE A 599 -6.39 19.87 -6.34
C ILE A 599 -7.74 19.89 -7.08
N ASN A 600 -8.86 19.75 -6.36
CA ASN A 600 -10.21 19.77 -6.93
C ASN A 600 -10.85 21.17 -6.97
N ASN A 601 -10.19 22.23 -6.48
CA ASN A 601 -10.72 23.59 -6.52
C ASN A 601 -10.56 24.17 -7.95
N PRO A 602 -11.66 24.56 -8.64
CA PRO A 602 -11.58 25.09 -10.00
C PRO A 602 -10.67 26.31 -10.17
N ALA A 603 -10.47 27.12 -9.12
CA ALA A 603 -9.60 28.29 -9.13
C ALA A 603 -8.11 27.96 -9.40
N TYR A 604 -7.68 26.70 -9.24
CA TYR A 604 -6.30 26.26 -9.46
C TYR A 604 -6.12 25.40 -10.73
N ASN A 605 -7.18 25.12 -11.50
CA ASN A 605 -7.11 24.35 -12.75
C ASN A 605 -6.24 24.99 -13.85
N ILE A 606 -5.84 26.26 -13.69
CA ILE A 606 -4.97 27.00 -14.62
C ILE A 606 -3.47 26.68 -14.37
N LEU A 607 -3.12 26.11 -13.21
CA LEU A 607 -1.73 25.79 -12.87
C LEU A 607 -1.23 24.55 -13.61
N ASN A 608 0.01 24.60 -14.10
CA ASN A 608 0.73 23.40 -14.52
C ASN A 608 1.11 22.52 -13.30
N PRO A 609 1.42 21.22 -13.48
CA PRO A 609 1.73 20.32 -12.36
C PRO A 609 2.82 20.83 -11.41
N GLU A 610 3.87 21.45 -11.96
CA GLU A 610 4.96 22.06 -11.17
C GLU A 610 4.47 23.19 -10.25
N SER A 611 3.56 24.05 -10.76
CA SER A 611 3.02 25.18 -9.98
C SER A 611 1.97 24.71 -8.98
N MET A 612 1.23 23.63 -9.29
CA MET A 612 0.32 22.97 -8.35
C MET A 612 1.08 22.31 -7.20
N GLU A 613 2.18 21.60 -7.47
CA GLU A 613 3.12 21.15 -6.44
C GLU A 613 3.62 22.33 -5.60
N ALA A 614 4.13 23.37 -6.27
CA ALA A 614 4.74 24.51 -5.60
C ALA A 614 3.76 25.22 -4.65
N LEU A 615 2.49 25.34 -5.03
CA LEU A 615 1.40 25.84 -4.19
C LEU A 615 1.15 24.93 -2.97
N VAL A 616 0.84 23.65 -3.21
CA VAL A 616 0.49 22.66 -2.17
C VAL A 616 1.61 22.47 -1.13
N CYS A 617 2.87 22.45 -1.59
CA CYS A 617 4.02 22.31 -0.71
C CYS A 617 4.25 23.61 0.09
N SER A 618 4.27 24.77 -0.57
CA SER A 618 4.50 26.05 0.11
C SER A 618 3.46 26.36 1.19
N GLU A 619 2.19 25.97 1.01
CA GLU A 619 1.14 26.16 2.02
C GLU A 619 1.44 25.45 3.35
N ASN A 620 1.89 24.19 3.25
CA ASN A 620 2.29 23.36 4.39
C ASN A 620 3.65 23.80 4.98
N TRP A 621 4.52 24.38 4.16
CA TRP A 621 5.85 24.83 4.59
C TRP A 621 5.81 26.16 5.33
N LEU A 622 5.10 27.16 4.80
CA LEU A 622 5.01 28.51 5.36
C LEU A 622 4.43 28.49 6.77
N GLU A 623 5.22 28.95 7.74
CA GLU A 623 4.79 29.10 9.13
C GLU A 623 4.10 30.45 9.32
N SER A 624 3.06 30.49 10.14
CA SER A 624 2.46 31.75 10.59
C SER A 624 3.46 32.46 11.49
N PRO A 625 3.75 33.76 11.30
CA PRO A 625 4.65 34.48 12.21
C PRO A 625 4.06 34.47 13.61
N LYS A 626 4.81 33.93 14.59
CA LYS A 626 4.46 34.06 16.01
C LYS A 626 4.41 35.56 16.35
N GLY A 627 3.36 35.98 17.05
CA GLY A 627 3.19 37.37 17.45
C GLY A 627 4.37 37.82 18.31
N ASN A 628 5.01 38.93 17.94
CA ASN A 628 5.82 39.68 18.89
C ASN A 628 4.85 40.44 19.79
N ASP A 629 4.39 39.79 20.86
CA ASP A 629 3.52 40.37 21.87
C ASP A 629 4.32 41.37 22.73
N GLY A 630 4.62 42.51 22.11
CA GLY A 630 5.26 43.65 22.75
C GLY A 630 4.29 44.38 23.67
N GLU A 631 4.61 44.35 24.96
CA GLU A 631 3.99 45.14 26.04
C GLU A 631 2.53 44.77 26.42
N ASN A 632 2.43 43.96 27.48
CA ASN A 632 1.39 44.03 28.52
C ASN A 632 -0.10 43.95 28.09
N HIS A 633 -0.58 42.77 27.69
CA HIS A 633 -1.91 42.28 28.11
C HIS A 633 -1.95 40.74 28.16
N GLU A 634 -2.77 40.16 29.03
CA GLU A 634 -2.83 38.71 29.26
C GLU A 634 -3.51 37.97 28.08
N PRO A 635 -2.95 36.85 27.59
CA PRO A 635 -3.50 36.09 26.47
C PRO A 635 -4.78 35.33 26.87
N THR A 636 -5.94 35.86 26.48
CA THR A 636 -7.24 35.21 26.73
C THR A 636 -7.48 34.09 25.72
N GLN A 637 -7.57 32.84 26.18
CA GLN A 637 -7.89 31.68 25.34
C GLN A 637 -9.35 31.75 24.85
N THR A 638 -9.55 31.93 23.54
CA THR A 638 -10.88 31.88 22.92
C THR A 638 -11.22 30.46 22.44
N THR A 639 -11.71 29.61 23.34
CA THR A 639 -12.40 28.37 22.93
C THR A 639 -13.79 28.71 22.41
N ASP A 640 -14.08 28.47 21.13
CA ASP A 640 -15.44 28.62 20.62
C ASP A 640 -16.32 27.45 21.09
N LYS A 641 -17.15 27.71 22.11
CA LYS A 641 -18.20 26.80 22.58
C LYS A 641 -19.56 27.45 22.33
N GLY A 642 -20.26 26.94 21.32
CA GLY A 642 -21.64 27.29 21.02
C GLY A 642 -22.54 27.14 22.25
N LYS A 643 -23.29 28.20 22.58
CA LYS A 643 -24.01 28.32 23.85
C LYS A 643 -25.35 27.57 23.83
N ARG A 644 -25.69 26.92 24.94
CA ARG A 644 -27.06 26.92 25.48
C ARG A 644 -27.05 27.55 26.86
N LYS A 645 -27.92 28.55 27.05
CA LYS A 645 -28.51 28.97 28.33
C LYS A 645 -29.87 28.26 28.44
N LEU A 646 -30.60 28.19 29.56
CA LEU A 646 -30.52 28.73 30.94
C LEU A 646 -30.78 27.48 31.86
N ASP A 647 -30.73 27.42 33.19
CA ASP A 647 -31.14 28.34 34.27
C ASP A 647 -30.27 28.20 35.56
N GLU A 648 -30.73 28.88 36.61
CA GLU A 648 -30.15 29.17 37.93
C GLU A 648 -29.87 27.91 38.81
N ASP A 649 -29.11 27.95 39.93
CA ASP A 649 -28.84 29.07 40.84
C ASP A 649 -27.47 28.98 41.61
N THR A 650 -27.21 29.99 42.43
CA THR A 650 -26.16 30.30 43.43
C THR A 650 -25.66 29.16 44.36
N CYS A 651 -24.51 29.25 45.10
CA CYS A 651 -23.67 30.41 45.49
C CYS A 651 -22.19 30.05 45.89
N VAL A 652 -21.23 30.86 45.44
CA VAL A 652 -20.12 31.51 46.22
C VAL A 652 -19.10 30.72 47.10
N ARG A 653 -17.80 31.04 46.87
CA ARG A 653 -16.58 30.89 47.75
C ARG A 653 -16.05 29.47 48.07
N LYS A 654 -14.75 29.26 48.37
CA LYS A 654 -13.47 29.89 47.93
C LYS A 654 -12.29 29.02 48.43
N LYS A 655 -11.28 28.82 47.58
CA LYS A 655 -9.84 28.56 47.87
C LYS A 655 -9.39 28.28 49.33
N SER A 656 -8.69 27.17 49.55
CA SER A 656 -7.27 27.21 50.00
C SER A 656 -6.53 25.85 49.89
N LYS A 657 -5.34 25.87 49.26
CA LYS A 657 -4.19 24.98 49.53
C LYS A 657 -3.60 25.38 50.92
N PRO A 658 -2.78 24.58 51.65
CA PRO A 658 -1.62 23.88 51.08
C PRO A 658 -1.09 22.59 51.79
N SER A 659 0.06 22.14 51.25
CA SER A 659 1.24 21.54 51.91
C SER A 659 1.18 20.17 52.61
N ASN A 660 1.98 19.27 52.02
CA ASN A 660 2.74 18.17 52.59
C ASN A 660 3.11 18.29 54.10
N CYS A 661 3.16 17.15 54.79
CA CYS A 661 4.43 16.59 55.23
C CYS A 661 4.33 15.06 55.44
N GLU A 662 5.46 14.36 55.36
CA GLU A 662 5.55 12.91 55.54
C GLU A 662 5.64 12.50 57.02
N LYS A 663 5.34 11.21 57.30
CA LYS A 663 5.77 10.32 58.42
C LYS A 663 4.60 9.51 59.00
N ASP A 664 4.79 8.29 59.54
CA ASP A 664 5.77 7.20 59.33
C ASP A 664 5.35 6.02 60.25
N ILE A 665 5.89 4.82 60.03
CA ILE A 665 6.07 3.73 61.03
C ILE A 665 4.82 2.95 61.56
N ALA A 666 5.06 1.64 61.78
CA ALA A 666 4.25 0.59 62.45
C ALA A 666 2.93 0.15 61.75
N LYS A 667 2.65 -1.12 61.41
CA LYS A 667 2.99 -2.49 61.87
C LYS A 667 2.19 -3.08 63.06
N ASP A 668 2.02 -4.40 62.95
CA ASP A 668 1.59 -5.42 63.92
C ASP A 668 0.09 -5.43 64.33
N SER A 669 -0.56 -6.57 64.62
CA SER A 669 -0.35 -7.99 64.20
C SER A 669 -1.51 -8.88 64.72
N ASN A 670 -1.92 -9.92 63.96
CA ASN A 670 -2.74 -11.08 64.39
C ASN A 670 -4.18 -10.75 64.87
N SER A 671 -5.13 -11.69 65.09
CA SER A 671 -5.16 -13.17 65.02
C SER A 671 -6.54 -13.72 64.59
N ASN A 672 -6.55 -14.96 64.07
CA ASN A 672 -7.55 -16.05 64.09
C ASN A 672 -9.04 -15.81 64.45
N ASP A 673 -9.97 -16.52 63.77
CA ASP A 673 -10.59 -17.77 64.30
C ASP A 673 -11.62 -18.40 63.31
N GLU A 674 -11.84 -19.72 63.41
CA GLU A 674 -13.00 -20.46 62.84
C GLU A 674 -14.07 -20.72 63.93
N PRO A 675 -15.28 -21.25 63.61
CA PRO A 675 -15.45 -22.69 63.83
C PRO A 675 -16.44 -23.48 62.91
N VAL A 676 -16.12 -24.77 62.83
CA VAL A 676 -16.82 -25.99 62.35
C VAL A 676 -18.36 -26.09 62.53
N GLY A 677 -19.03 -26.84 61.63
CA GLY A 677 -20.33 -27.48 61.89
C GLY A 677 -20.75 -28.56 60.85
N GLU A 678 -20.88 -29.83 61.27
CA GLU A 678 -21.36 -30.97 60.44
C GLU A 678 -22.79 -31.43 60.82
N ILE A 679 -23.46 -32.20 59.93
CA ILE A 679 -24.22 -33.45 60.26
C ILE A 679 -24.67 -34.16 58.96
N SER A 680 -24.93 -35.49 59.02
CA SER A 680 -25.08 -36.39 57.85
C SER A 680 -26.47 -37.09 57.74
N ILE A 681 -26.55 -38.16 56.91
CA ILE A 681 -27.67 -39.13 56.67
C ILE A 681 -28.57 -38.78 55.46
N GLY A 682 -28.87 -39.66 54.49
CA GLY A 682 -28.33 -41.01 54.19
C GLY A 682 -29.25 -41.90 53.30
N LYS A 683 -28.81 -43.14 53.01
CA LYS A 683 -29.53 -44.34 52.46
C LYS A 683 -29.72 -44.55 50.93
N ASN A 684 -29.21 -45.71 50.47
CA ASN A 684 -29.86 -46.76 49.63
C ASN A 684 -30.22 -46.51 48.13
N SER A 685 -30.33 -47.53 47.25
CA SER A 685 -29.66 -48.86 47.13
C SER A 685 -30.03 -49.65 45.84
N SER A 686 -29.02 -50.08 45.06
CA SER A 686 -28.92 -51.39 44.35
C SER A 686 -29.84 -51.79 43.15
N LYS A 687 -29.32 -52.78 42.37
CA LYS A 687 -29.97 -53.73 41.42
C LYS A 687 -30.27 -53.28 39.96
N ASN A 688 -30.26 -54.16 38.94
CA ASN A 688 -29.47 -55.40 38.64
C ASN A 688 -29.79 -55.94 37.21
N GLY A 689 -28.96 -56.84 36.66
CA GLY A 689 -29.27 -57.70 35.48
C GLY A 689 -28.40 -57.37 34.24
N CYS A 690 -27.50 -58.19 33.67
CA CYS A 690 -27.08 -59.62 33.76
C CYS A 690 -27.62 -60.59 32.67
N TYR A 691 -26.72 -61.49 32.20
CA TYR A 691 -26.88 -62.63 31.25
C TYR A 691 -27.14 -62.28 29.77
N GLY A 692 -26.68 -63.06 28.78
CA GLY A 692 -25.80 -64.27 28.75
C GLY A 692 -25.14 -64.38 27.35
N GLU A 693 -23.90 -64.88 27.19
CA GLU A 693 -23.45 -66.29 27.19
C GLU A 693 -23.91 -67.17 26.00
N THR A 694 -22.94 -67.81 25.32
CA THR A 694 -23.04 -69.03 24.46
C THR A 694 -23.86 -68.95 23.15
N SER A 695 -23.64 -69.76 22.10
CA SER A 695 -22.48 -70.59 21.65
C SER A 695 -22.67 -71.05 20.18
N SER A 696 -21.60 -71.57 19.53
CA SER A 696 -21.59 -72.62 18.47
C SER A 696 -22.64 -72.59 17.32
N GLY A 697 -22.31 -72.59 16.02
CA GLY A 697 -21.23 -73.29 15.33
C GLY A 697 -21.77 -74.09 14.11
N ASN A 698 -20.90 -74.38 13.13
CA ASN A 698 -21.14 -75.20 11.90
C ASN A 698 -22.06 -74.57 10.82
N LYS A 699 -21.91 -74.81 9.50
CA LYS A 699 -20.89 -75.46 8.62
C LYS A 699 -21.12 -74.86 7.20
N SER A 700 -20.24 -74.88 6.18
CA SER A 700 -19.43 -76.01 5.68
C SER A 700 -18.45 -75.60 4.55
N LYS A 701 -17.38 -76.40 4.34
CA LYS A 701 -16.64 -76.63 3.05
C LYS A 701 -15.82 -75.45 2.44
N ALA A 702 -14.62 -75.65 1.86
CA ALA A 702 -13.72 -76.83 1.84
C ALA A 702 -12.26 -76.51 1.41
N SER A 703 -11.33 -77.39 1.81
CA SER A 703 -10.10 -77.85 1.09
C SER A 703 -8.98 -76.89 0.60
N ASN A 704 -7.88 -76.88 1.37
CA ASN A 704 -6.50 -77.32 1.02
C ASN A 704 -5.62 -76.69 -0.11
N LYS A 705 -4.40 -76.28 0.32
CA LYS A 705 -3.04 -76.52 -0.28
C LYS A 705 -2.60 -75.74 -1.55
N MET A 706 -1.40 -75.12 -1.58
CA MET A 706 -0.04 -75.63 -1.97
C MET A 706 0.05 -76.08 -3.46
N ASP A 707 1.06 -75.77 -4.29
CA ASP A 707 2.37 -75.09 -4.10
C ASP A 707 3.08 -74.75 -5.46
N ILE A 708 4.24 -74.05 -5.42
CA ILE A 708 5.47 -74.26 -6.29
C ILE A 708 5.66 -73.68 -7.76
N HIS A 709 6.74 -72.87 -7.91
CA HIS A 709 7.80 -72.66 -8.98
C HIS A 709 7.63 -72.36 -10.52
N GLN A 710 8.44 -71.36 -10.99
CA GLN A 710 9.38 -71.31 -12.18
C GLN A 710 8.86 -71.46 -13.66
N GLU A 711 9.52 -71.06 -14.78
CA GLU A 711 10.62 -70.09 -15.16
C GLU A 711 10.67 -69.81 -16.71
N LYS A 712 11.33 -68.69 -17.14
CA LYS A 712 12.14 -68.42 -18.38
C LYS A 712 11.61 -68.41 -19.87
N SER A 713 11.85 -67.25 -20.53
CA SER A 713 12.60 -66.96 -21.81
C SER A 713 12.08 -67.15 -23.28
N SER A 714 12.42 -66.16 -24.15
CA SER A 714 13.08 -66.19 -25.51
C SER A 714 12.38 -65.78 -26.87
N SER A 715 12.75 -64.58 -27.40
CA SER A 715 13.27 -64.19 -28.76
C SER A 715 12.56 -64.30 -30.17
N GLU A 716 12.51 -63.15 -30.90
CA GLU A 716 13.00 -62.84 -32.31
C GLU A 716 12.15 -62.78 -33.66
N PHE A 717 12.38 -61.68 -34.44
CA PHE A 717 12.58 -61.45 -35.93
C PHE A 717 11.50 -61.11 -37.05
N ASN A 718 11.67 -59.92 -37.69
CA ASN A 718 11.83 -59.53 -39.16
C ASN A 718 10.72 -59.17 -40.26
N HIS A 719 10.89 -57.97 -40.90
CA HIS A 719 10.64 -57.52 -42.33
C HIS A 719 9.20 -57.40 -42.97
N GLY A 720 8.89 -56.64 -44.08
CA GLY A 720 9.55 -55.51 -44.84
C GLY A 720 9.12 -55.26 -46.36
N ARG A 721 9.19 -54.00 -46.89
CA ARG A 721 9.25 -53.45 -48.33
C ARG A 721 8.05 -52.88 -49.18
N ASN A 722 8.29 -51.71 -49.84
CA ASN A 722 7.91 -51.19 -51.22
C ASN A 722 6.43 -50.80 -51.62
N VAL A 723 6.06 -49.90 -52.60
CA VAL A 723 6.71 -48.81 -53.44
C VAL A 723 5.70 -47.74 -54.06
N GLU A 724 5.92 -47.20 -55.30
CA GLU A 724 5.36 -46.02 -56.06
C GLU A 724 4.01 -46.25 -56.86
N ASP A 725 3.33 -45.35 -57.64
CA ASP A 725 3.74 -44.15 -58.45
C ASP A 725 2.59 -43.20 -59.01
N VAL A 726 2.96 -41.97 -59.49
CA VAL A 726 2.32 -41.03 -60.50
C VAL A 726 0.94 -40.31 -60.27
N SER A 727 0.56 -39.35 -61.15
CA SER A 727 -0.08 -38.04 -60.84
C SER A 727 -1.19 -37.46 -61.79
N SER A 728 -1.74 -36.26 -61.44
CA SER A 728 -2.60 -35.27 -62.19
C SER A 728 -4.13 -35.39 -62.06
N GLY A 729 -4.95 -34.32 -62.13
CA GLY A 729 -4.68 -32.86 -62.13
C GLY A 729 -5.91 -31.97 -62.44
N GLU A 730 -6.17 -30.92 -61.63
CA GLU A 730 -7.23 -29.87 -61.74
C GLU A 730 -8.71 -30.37 -61.71
N SER A 731 -9.74 -29.64 -61.26
CA SER A 731 -9.96 -28.18 -61.14
C SER A 731 -10.87 -27.78 -59.92
N SER A 732 -11.33 -26.53 -59.84
CA SER A 732 -11.83 -25.86 -58.61
C SER A 732 -13.35 -25.87 -58.38
N SER A 733 -13.77 -26.07 -57.11
CA SER A 733 -14.89 -25.33 -56.48
C SER A 733 -14.87 -25.48 -54.94
N ASP A 734 -15.32 -24.47 -54.20
CA ASP A 734 -15.30 -24.48 -52.72
C ASP A 734 -16.41 -25.34 -52.10
N ASN A 735 -16.07 -26.09 -51.04
CA ASN A 735 -16.99 -26.41 -49.93
C ASN A 735 -16.25 -27.02 -48.71
N ASP A 736 -16.80 -26.80 -47.52
CA ASP A 736 -16.37 -27.43 -46.27
C ASP A 736 -16.70 -28.94 -46.27
N GLN A 737 -15.70 -29.82 -46.14
CA GLN A 737 -15.87 -31.09 -45.43
C GLN A 737 -14.59 -31.82 -45.00
N SER A 738 -14.43 -31.96 -43.68
CA SER A 738 -13.91 -33.15 -42.98
C SER A 738 -12.70 -33.90 -43.57
N ASP A 739 -11.49 -33.38 -43.36
CA ASP A 739 -10.24 -34.16 -43.50
C ASP A 739 -10.15 -35.29 -42.45
N GLN A 740 -10.70 -36.45 -42.78
CA GLN A 740 -10.60 -37.69 -42.01
C GLN A 740 -9.25 -38.39 -42.28
N LEU A 741 -8.14 -37.68 -42.01
CA LEU A 741 -6.80 -38.22 -42.28
C LEU A 741 -6.47 -39.42 -41.39
N GLN A 742 -6.16 -40.54 -42.05
CA GLN A 742 -5.95 -41.85 -41.43
C GLN A 742 -4.72 -41.91 -40.53
N SER A 743 -4.76 -42.80 -39.54
CA SER A 743 -3.67 -43.05 -38.61
C SER A 743 -2.66 -44.05 -39.19
N SER A 744 -1.48 -43.57 -39.58
CA SER A 744 -0.29 -44.41 -39.85
C SER A 744 0.87 -44.05 -38.90
N SER A 745 0.97 -44.86 -37.85
CA SER A 745 2.21 -45.46 -37.31
C SER A 745 3.56 -44.80 -37.68
N SER A 746 4.13 -44.03 -36.75
CA SER A 746 5.59 -43.81 -36.60
C SER A 746 5.93 -43.10 -35.27
N GLU A 747 5.06 -42.24 -34.76
CA GLU A 747 5.29 -41.48 -33.51
C GLU A 747 5.30 -42.37 -32.24
N SER A 748 4.82 -43.61 -32.30
CA SER A 748 4.80 -44.54 -31.16
C SER A 748 6.17 -45.06 -30.73
N ASP A 749 7.14 -45.05 -31.65
CA ASP A 749 8.26 -45.99 -31.56
C ASP A 749 9.42 -45.41 -30.73
N VAL A 750 9.48 -44.08 -30.58
CA VAL A 750 10.46 -43.38 -29.73
C VAL A 750 10.14 -43.57 -28.25
N GLU A 751 8.85 -43.45 -27.85
CA GLU A 751 8.39 -43.60 -26.46
C GLU A 751 8.54 -45.05 -25.96
N ILE A 752 8.34 -46.03 -26.84
CA ILE A 752 8.40 -47.47 -26.50
C ILE A 752 9.85 -48.00 -26.45
N THR A 753 10.73 -47.56 -27.35
CA THR A 753 12.11 -48.09 -27.44
C THR A 753 12.99 -47.73 -26.22
N LEU A 754 12.60 -46.72 -25.44
CA LEU A 754 13.35 -46.27 -24.26
C LEU A 754 13.19 -47.15 -23.00
N LYS A 755 12.26 -48.13 -22.96
CA LYS A 755 11.82 -48.70 -21.66
C LYS A 755 11.69 -50.22 -21.53
N GLU A 756 12.64 -50.98 -22.09
CA GLU A 756 12.82 -52.39 -21.67
C GLU A 756 13.60 -52.56 -20.34
N GLN A 757 14.22 -51.50 -19.80
CA GLN A 757 15.06 -51.58 -18.58
C GLN A 757 14.81 -50.45 -17.56
N GLY A 758 13.76 -50.60 -16.74
CA GLY A 758 13.70 -49.96 -15.41
C GLY A 758 13.06 -48.57 -15.29
N SER A 759 13.62 -47.77 -14.37
CA SER A 759 13.16 -46.41 -14.03
C SER A 759 13.80 -45.36 -14.93
N TRP A 760 13.04 -44.31 -15.28
CA TRP A 760 13.53 -43.15 -16.02
C TRP A 760 14.78 -42.52 -15.36
N PHE A 761 15.85 -42.34 -16.13
CA PHE A 761 17.03 -41.57 -15.73
C PHE A 761 16.92 -40.11 -16.16
N GLU A 762 17.79 -39.26 -15.61
CA GLU A 762 17.79 -37.81 -15.90
C GLU A 762 18.04 -37.52 -17.39
N GLN A 763 18.91 -38.31 -18.03
CA GLN A 763 19.20 -38.19 -19.46
C GLN A 763 17.97 -38.51 -20.32
N ASP A 764 17.19 -39.53 -19.96
CA ASP A 764 16.00 -39.96 -20.71
C ASP A 764 14.91 -38.88 -20.65
N ILE A 765 14.65 -38.36 -19.44
CA ILE A 765 13.69 -37.27 -19.21
C ILE A 765 14.14 -36.01 -19.98
N LYS A 766 15.44 -35.74 -20.04
CA LYS A 766 15.97 -34.61 -20.83
C LYS A 766 15.80 -34.79 -22.33
N ALA A 767 16.07 -35.99 -22.85
CA ALA A 767 15.89 -36.33 -24.26
C ALA A 767 14.42 -36.30 -24.67
N TYR A 768 13.52 -36.74 -23.77
CA TYR A 768 12.08 -36.63 -23.94
C TYR A 768 11.61 -35.16 -23.99
N LEU A 769 11.97 -34.36 -22.99
CA LEU A 769 11.52 -32.96 -22.88
C LEU A 769 11.99 -32.08 -24.04
N LEU A 770 13.18 -32.34 -24.58
CA LEU A 770 13.83 -31.55 -25.63
C LEU A 770 13.79 -32.25 -27.00
N SER A 771 12.76 -33.05 -27.27
CA SER A 771 12.58 -33.76 -28.54
C SER A 771 12.47 -32.79 -29.73
N GLU A 772 13.17 -33.06 -30.83
CA GLU A 772 13.11 -32.20 -32.02
C GLU A 772 11.73 -32.28 -32.70
N PHE A 773 11.14 -31.12 -32.99
CA PHE A 773 9.90 -31.05 -33.78
C PHE A 773 10.10 -31.68 -35.16
N THR A 774 9.21 -32.58 -35.56
CA THR A 774 9.16 -33.09 -36.93
C THR A 774 8.87 -31.96 -37.91
N LYS A 775 9.15 -32.18 -39.21
CA LYS A 775 8.84 -31.20 -40.26
C LYS A 775 7.37 -30.75 -40.24
N LYS A 776 6.43 -31.67 -39.98
CA LYS A 776 4.98 -31.40 -39.93
C LYS A 776 4.58 -30.53 -38.74
N GLU A 777 5.28 -30.62 -37.61
CA GLU A 777 5.04 -29.77 -36.44
C GLU A 777 5.59 -28.36 -36.64
N ASN A 778 6.79 -28.24 -37.24
CA ASN A 778 7.31 -26.93 -37.63
C ASN A 778 6.38 -26.24 -38.64
N GLU A 779 5.90 -26.95 -39.67
CA GLU A 779 4.89 -26.44 -40.62
C GLU A 779 3.58 -26.02 -39.94
N LEU A 780 3.15 -26.73 -38.88
CA LEU A 780 1.98 -26.40 -38.06
C LEU A 780 2.20 -25.14 -37.19
N ILE A 781 3.34 -25.04 -36.52
CA ILE A 781 3.73 -23.89 -35.68
C ILE A 781 3.83 -22.63 -36.55
N ASP A 782 4.55 -22.72 -37.67
CA ASP A 782 4.66 -21.64 -38.66
C ASP A 782 3.30 -21.20 -39.19
N LYS A 783 2.40 -22.15 -39.48
CA LYS A 783 1.03 -21.85 -39.94
C LYS A 783 0.25 -21.05 -38.89
N TRP A 784 0.32 -21.41 -37.62
CA TRP A 784 -0.42 -20.71 -36.55
C TRP A 784 0.25 -19.43 -36.06
N GLN A 785 1.57 -19.28 -36.19
CA GLN A 785 2.27 -18.01 -35.97
C GLN A 785 1.96 -16.95 -37.06
N LYS A 786 1.69 -17.39 -38.31
CA LYS A 786 1.42 -16.50 -39.46
C LYS A 786 -0.07 -16.18 -39.66
N ASN A 787 -0.98 -16.90 -39.00
CA ASN A 787 -2.42 -16.69 -39.10
C ASN A 787 -2.96 -15.95 -37.88
N GLU A 788 -3.93 -15.05 -38.08
CA GLU A 788 -4.68 -14.48 -36.94
C GLU A 788 -5.44 -15.60 -36.22
N LEU A 789 -5.13 -15.82 -34.95
CA LEU A 789 -5.72 -16.87 -34.09
C LEU A 789 -7.15 -16.55 -33.64
N LYS A 790 -7.55 -15.28 -33.79
CA LYS A 790 -8.79 -14.69 -33.31
C LYS A 790 -10.04 -15.33 -33.95
N GLY A 791 -11.07 -15.55 -33.13
CA GLY A 791 -12.35 -16.16 -33.53
C GLY A 791 -12.29 -17.65 -33.86
N LYS A 792 -11.15 -18.32 -33.72
CA LYS A 792 -10.95 -19.73 -34.09
C LYS A 792 -10.87 -20.60 -32.84
N ARG A 793 -11.45 -21.81 -32.86
CA ARG A 793 -11.21 -22.84 -31.82
C ARG A 793 -10.21 -23.86 -32.34
N ILE A 794 -9.17 -24.10 -31.56
CA ILE A 794 -7.97 -24.85 -31.92
C ILE A 794 -7.92 -26.12 -31.05
N GLY A 795 -7.59 -27.25 -31.68
CA GLY A 795 -7.63 -28.58 -31.06
C GLY A 795 -8.28 -29.61 -31.98
N ARG A 796 -7.60 -30.74 -32.21
CA ARG A 796 -8.13 -31.88 -32.97
C ARG A 796 -9.10 -32.72 -32.13
N ASP A 797 -8.76 -32.96 -30.87
CA ASP A 797 -9.66 -33.56 -29.89
C ASP A 797 -10.84 -32.62 -29.62
N LYS A 798 -12.05 -33.18 -29.54
CA LYS A 798 -13.27 -32.43 -29.24
C LYS A 798 -13.30 -31.91 -27.81
N CYS A 799 -12.63 -32.58 -26.87
CA CYS A 799 -12.53 -32.18 -25.47
C CYS A 799 -11.65 -30.93 -25.28
N PHE A 800 -10.58 -30.79 -26.07
CA PHE A 800 -9.54 -29.78 -25.88
C PHE A 800 -9.58 -28.63 -26.91
N LYS A 801 -10.79 -28.24 -27.37
CA LYS A 801 -10.97 -27.15 -28.33
C LYS A 801 -10.93 -25.76 -27.68
N ILE A 802 -9.72 -25.27 -27.39
CA ILE A 802 -9.49 -23.96 -26.74
C ILE A 802 -9.60 -22.81 -27.78
N PRO A 803 -10.13 -21.62 -27.43
CA PRO A 803 -10.03 -20.42 -28.28
C PRO A 803 -8.59 -20.06 -28.63
N GLY A 804 -8.34 -19.67 -29.89
CA GLY A 804 -6.99 -19.39 -30.38
C GLY A 804 -6.32 -18.21 -29.70
N GLU A 805 -7.10 -17.23 -29.23
CA GLU A 805 -6.62 -16.10 -28.42
C GLU A 805 -5.95 -16.55 -27.13
N ILE A 806 -6.50 -17.58 -26.47
CA ILE A 806 -6.00 -18.13 -25.21
C ILE A 806 -4.72 -18.96 -25.42
N LEU A 807 -4.51 -19.49 -26.63
CA LEU A 807 -3.29 -20.21 -27.02
C LEU A 807 -2.22 -19.31 -27.65
N ALA A 808 -2.53 -18.08 -28.05
CA ALA A 808 -1.57 -17.13 -28.64
C ALA A 808 -0.28 -16.93 -27.79
N PRO A 809 -0.34 -16.83 -26.44
CA PRO A 809 0.85 -16.70 -25.61
C PRO A 809 1.86 -17.85 -25.74
N LEU A 810 1.42 -19.05 -26.17
CA LEU A 810 2.29 -20.21 -26.40
C LEU A 810 3.06 -20.15 -27.72
N LEU A 811 2.65 -19.29 -28.65
CA LEU A 811 3.33 -19.10 -29.94
C LEU A 811 4.22 -17.85 -29.98
N MET A 812 4.11 -16.98 -28.98
CA MET A 812 4.95 -15.80 -28.80
C MET A 812 6.29 -16.16 -28.16
N VAL A 813 7.34 -15.39 -28.48
CA VAL A 813 8.69 -15.55 -27.93
C VAL A 813 9.01 -14.32 -27.08
N PRO A 814 9.07 -14.44 -25.73
CA PRO A 814 9.48 -13.33 -24.87
C PRO A 814 10.93 -12.92 -25.19
N GLN A 815 11.20 -11.62 -25.28
CA GLN A 815 12.55 -11.08 -25.54
C GLN A 815 13.26 -10.52 -24.30
N GLY A 816 12.66 -10.68 -23.11
CA GLY A 816 13.25 -10.27 -21.83
C GLY A 816 12.21 -10.22 -20.72
N ASP A 817 12.32 -9.23 -19.83
CA ASP A 817 11.45 -9.00 -18.67
C ASP A 817 10.10 -8.36 -19.07
N GLU A 818 9.45 -8.92 -20.10
CA GLU A 818 8.22 -8.37 -20.68
C GLU A 818 7.01 -8.66 -19.80
N THR A 819 6.64 -7.72 -18.94
CA THR A 819 5.44 -7.79 -18.07
C THR A 819 4.12 -7.57 -18.82
N ARG A 820 4.07 -7.77 -20.16
CA ARG A 820 2.89 -7.46 -20.97
C ARG A 820 1.85 -8.58 -20.86
N LYS A 821 0.58 -8.18 -20.77
CA LYS A 821 -0.57 -9.08 -20.59
C LYS A 821 -0.72 -10.13 -21.71
N GLU A 822 -0.17 -9.86 -22.89
CA GLU A 822 -0.20 -10.74 -24.08
C GLU A 822 0.68 -12.00 -23.98
N TYR A 823 1.65 -12.07 -23.06
CA TYR A 823 2.49 -13.27 -22.85
C TYR A 823 2.04 -14.17 -21.69
N TYR A 824 1.06 -13.73 -20.91
CA TYR A 824 0.53 -14.46 -19.75
C TYR A 824 -0.32 -15.65 -20.20
N ILE A 825 -0.16 -16.79 -19.51
CA ILE A 825 -0.87 -18.03 -19.81
C ILE A 825 -2.03 -18.20 -18.81
N GLU A 826 -3.25 -18.30 -19.33
CA GLU A 826 -4.48 -18.39 -18.55
C GLU A 826 -4.73 -19.79 -17.95
N ASP A 827 -5.58 -19.84 -16.92
CA ASP A 827 -5.91 -21.06 -16.17
C ASP A 827 -6.37 -22.22 -17.06
N LEU A 828 -7.11 -21.93 -18.14
CA LEU A 828 -7.63 -22.94 -19.06
C LEU A 828 -6.49 -23.74 -19.73
N VAL A 829 -5.39 -23.08 -20.09
CA VAL A 829 -4.23 -23.73 -20.73
C VAL A 829 -3.53 -24.67 -19.75
N VAL A 830 -3.28 -24.20 -18.53
CA VAL A 830 -2.60 -24.98 -17.49
C VAL A 830 -3.45 -26.18 -17.08
N ASN A 831 -4.73 -25.97 -16.79
CA ASN A 831 -5.66 -27.05 -16.44
C ASN A 831 -5.72 -28.11 -17.55
N THR A 832 -5.88 -27.71 -18.83
CA THR A 832 -5.89 -28.67 -19.94
C THR A 832 -4.55 -29.41 -20.12
N PHE A 833 -3.40 -28.77 -19.90
CA PHE A 833 -2.12 -29.51 -19.94
C PHE A 833 -2.05 -30.59 -18.84
N PHE A 834 -2.53 -30.29 -17.63
CA PHE A 834 -2.62 -31.27 -16.54
C PHE A 834 -3.68 -32.37 -16.78
N GLU A 835 -4.74 -32.11 -17.55
CA GLU A 835 -5.66 -33.13 -18.07
C GLU A 835 -5.00 -34.03 -19.13
N LEU A 836 -4.13 -33.47 -19.98
CA LEU A 836 -3.33 -34.25 -20.94
C LEU A 836 -2.29 -35.15 -20.25
N LEU A 837 -1.67 -34.69 -19.16
CA LEU A 837 -0.79 -35.53 -18.33
C LEU A 837 -1.54 -36.75 -17.78
N LYS A 838 -2.74 -36.52 -17.24
CA LYS A 838 -3.61 -37.59 -16.73
C LYS A 838 -3.99 -38.58 -17.84
N LYS A 839 -4.40 -38.06 -19.00
CA LYS A 839 -4.71 -38.85 -20.21
C LYS A 839 -3.51 -39.68 -20.71
N ARG A 840 -2.27 -39.20 -20.54
CA ARG A 840 -1.05 -39.99 -20.83
C ARG A 840 -0.87 -41.13 -19.83
N SER A 841 -0.99 -40.88 -18.52
CA SER A 841 -0.83 -41.94 -17.51
C SER A 841 -1.93 -43.00 -17.58
N ASP A 842 -3.17 -42.62 -17.88
CA ASP A 842 -4.29 -43.58 -17.94
C ASP A 842 -4.21 -44.49 -19.19
N LYS A 843 -3.59 -43.99 -20.27
CA LYS A 843 -3.25 -44.80 -21.46
C LYS A 843 -2.04 -45.72 -21.22
N PHE A 844 -1.08 -45.29 -20.40
CA PHE A 844 0.19 -45.98 -20.18
C PHE A 844 0.53 -46.17 -18.67
N PRO A 845 -0.32 -46.87 -17.90
CA PRO A 845 -0.20 -46.94 -16.44
C PRO A 845 1.02 -47.71 -15.92
N ASN A 846 1.71 -48.46 -16.79
CA ASN A 846 2.97 -49.14 -16.48
C ASN A 846 4.22 -48.27 -16.76
N ILE A 847 4.05 -47.14 -17.46
CA ILE A 847 5.16 -46.25 -17.87
C ILE A 847 5.26 -45.02 -16.97
N TYR A 848 4.11 -44.44 -16.59
CA TYR A 848 3.99 -43.23 -15.78
C TYR A 848 3.32 -43.52 -14.43
N ILE A 849 3.58 -42.68 -13.42
CA ILE A 849 2.92 -42.83 -12.13
C ILE A 849 1.41 -42.50 -12.21
N ASN A 850 0.60 -43.23 -11.45
CA ASN A 850 -0.80 -42.86 -11.22
C ASN A 850 -0.86 -41.55 -10.44
N HIS A 851 -1.25 -40.47 -11.12
CA HIS A 851 -1.40 -39.15 -10.53
C HIS A 851 -2.84 -38.63 -10.69
N TYR A 852 -3.15 -37.57 -9.95
CA TYR A 852 -4.36 -36.78 -10.12
C TYR A 852 -3.99 -35.29 -10.15
N SER A 853 -4.72 -34.51 -10.92
CA SER A 853 -4.51 -33.07 -11.08
C SER A 853 -5.78 -32.33 -10.69
N PHE A 854 -5.69 -31.52 -9.64
CA PHE A 854 -6.77 -30.62 -9.24
C PHE A 854 -6.88 -29.44 -10.22
N ASN A 855 -8.10 -28.97 -10.45
CA ASN A 855 -8.32 -27.73 -11.19
C ASN A 855 -7.83 -26.53 -10.36
N SER A 856 -7.12 -25.58 -10.99
CA SER A 856 -6.53 -24.41 -10.30
C SER A 856 -7.55 -23.57 -9.51
N GLN A 857 -8.82 -23.57 -9.91
CA GLN A 857 -9.90 -22.88 -9.21
C GLN A 857 -10.11 -23.38 -7.76
N ILE A 858 -9.69 -24.60 -7.41
CA ILE A 858 -9.75 -25.09 -6.02
C ILE A 858 -8.88 -24.23 -5.11
N ALA A 859 -7.67 -23.86 -5.55
CA ALA A 859 -6.81 -22.95 -4.79
C ALA A 859 -7.43 -21.55 -4.67
N THR A 860 -7.94 -21.00 -5.78
CA THR A 860 -8.62 -19.70 -5.79
C THR A 860 -9.83 -19.66 -4.85
N GLN A 861 -10.62 -20.75 -4.78
CA GLN A 861 -11.78 -20.82 -3.89
C GLN A 861 -11.40 -20.94 -2.40
N LEU A 862 -10.33 -21.68 -2.07
CA LEU A 862 -9.85 -21.80 -0.69
C LEU A 862 -9.19 -20.51 -0.17
N ILE A 863 -8.49 -19.79 -1.05
CA ILE A 863 -7.73 -18.58 -0.67
C ILE A 863 -8.62 -17.33 -0.73
N GLU A 864 -9.29 -17.11 -1.87
CA GLU A 864 -9.98 -15.85 -2.19
C GLU A 864 -11.52 -15.99 -2.20
N GLY A 865 -12.04 -17.19 -2.46
CA GLY A 865 -13.47 -17.44 -2.65
C GLY A 865 -14.35 -17.25 -1.39
N PRO A 866 -15.68 -17.27 -1.56
CA PRO A 866 -16.67 -17.13 -0.48
C PRO A 866 -17.13 -18.48 0.10
N ARG A 867 -16.57 -19.61 -0.34
CA ARG A 867 -17.01 -20.96 0.01
C ARG A 867 -16.18 -21.54 1.15
N THR A 868 -16.82 -22.36 1.99
CA THR A 868 -16.13 -23.07 3.08
C THR A 868 -15.21 -24.18 2.54
N GLU A 869 -14.19 -24.52 3.33
CA GLU A 869 -13.28 -25.64 3.07
C GLU A 869 -14.01 -26.97 2.77
N GLN A 870 -15.18 -27.18 3.40
CA GLN A 870 -16.01 -28.39 3.24
C GLN A 870 -16.81 -28.40 1.93
N GLU A 871 -17.28 -27.25 1.45
CA GLU A 871 -17.95 -27.11 0.16
C GLU A 871 -16.98 -27.28 -1.01
N VAL A 872 -15.77 -26.72 -0.91
CA VAL A 872 -14.72 -26.96 -1.91
C VAL A 872 -14.30 -28.43 -1.92
N LEU A 873 -14.26 -29.08 -0.76
CA LEU A 873 -14.03 -30.52 -0.66
C LEU A 873 -15.18 -31.38 -1.24
N ALA A 874 -16.39 -30.84 -1.37
CA ALA A 874 -17.49 -31.51 -2.05
C ALA A 874 -17.38 -31.45 -3.60
N TRP A 875 -16.53 -30.56 -4.14
CA TRP A 875 -16.20 -30.55 -5.58
C TRP A 875 -15.24 -31.69 -5.95
N VAL A 876 -14.50 -32.20 -4.98
CA VAL A 876 -13.54 -33.29 -5.16
C VAL A 876 -14.24 -34.64 -5.00
N LYS A 877 -14.22 -35.44 -6.07
CA LYS A 877 -14.65 -36.83 -6.03
C LYS A 877 -13.59 -37.67 -5.29
N VAL A 878 -13.71 -37.74 -3.97
CA VAL A 878 -12.75 -38.42 -3.06
C VAL A 878 -12.43 -39.87 -3.51
N ASP A 879 -13.38 -40.57 -4.14
CA ASP A 879 -13.16 -41.94 -4.64
C ASP A 879 -12.21 -42.03 -5.84
N GLU A 880 -12.10 -40.99 -6.69
CA GLU A 880 -11.14 -40.92 -7.80
C GLU A 880 -9.68 -40.70 -7.31
N LEU A 881 -9.49 -40.36 -6.03
CA LEU A 881 -8.18 -40.13 -5.42
C LEU A 881 -7.60 -41.37 -4.71
N ARG A 882 -8.37 -42.45 -4.56
CA ARG A 882 -7.90 -43.66 -3.87
C ARG A 882 -6.79 -44.34 -4.67
N GLY A 883 -5.63 -44.55 -4.05
CA GLY A 883 -4.47 -45.17 -4.71
C GLY A 883 -3.70 -44.26 -5.67
N VAL A 884 -3.95 -42.95 -5.65
CA VAL A 884 -3.14 -41.95 -6.37
C VAL A 884 -1.81 -41.73 -5.65
N HIS A 885 -0.70 -41.78 -6.40
CA HIS A 885 0.68 -41.67 -5.90
C HIS A 885 1.08 -40.20 -5.68
N LYS A 886 0.87 -39.33 -6.68
CA LYS A 886 1.07 -37.87 -6.54
C LYS A 886 -0.21 -37.11 -6.90
N MET A 887 -0.56 -36.13 -6.08
CA MET A 887 -1.72 -35.26 -6.27
C MET A 887 -1.23 -33.83 -6.53
N PHE A 888 -1.37 -33.36 -7.76
CA PHE A 888 -0.91 -32.04 -8.21
C PHE A 888 -2.01 -30.98 -8.04
N LEU A 889 -1.66 -29.82 -7.49
CA LEU A 889 -2.49 -28.61 -7.50
C LEU A 889 -1.67 -27.45 -8.11
N PRO A 890 -1.79 -27.21 -9.43
CA PRO A 890 -1.30 -25.98 -10.04
C PRO A 890 -2.17 -24.80 -9.56
N MET A 891 -1.57 -23.67 -9.20
CA MET A 891 -2.32 -22.50 -8.75
C MET A 891 -1.67 -21.20 -9.23
N SER A 892 -2.51 -20.19 -9.51
CA SER A 892 -2.07 -18.83 -9.81
C SER A 892 -2.33 -17.94 -8.60
N LEU A 893 -1.26 -17.43 -7.97
CA LEU A 893 -1.29 -16.52 -6.84
C LEU A 893 -0.94 -15.12 -7.33
N SER A 894 -1.91 -14.19 -7.35
CA SER A 894 -1.69 -12.83 -7.86
C SER A 894 -1.08 -12.76 -9.28
N LYS A 895 -1.40 -13.73 -10.16
CA LYS A 895 -0.84 -13.94 -11.52
C LYS A 895 0.60 -14.49 -11.56
N HIS A 896 1.10 -15.07 -10.46
CA HIS A 896 2.30 -15.91 -10.46
C HIS A 896 1.90 -17.38 -10.30
N TRP A 897 2.37 -18.24 -11.20
CA TRP A 897 2.06 -19.67 -11.18
C TRP A 897 3.06 -20.46 -10.33
N VAL A 898 2.52 -21.31 -9.44
CA VAL A 898 3.26 -22.23 -8.58
C VAL A 898 2.59 -23.61 -8.57
N LEU A 899 3.34 -24.64 -8.19
CA LEU A 899 2.85 -26.02 -8.11
C LEU A 899 2.97 -26.56 -6.68
N PHE A 900 1.83 -26.89 -6.07
CA PHE A 900 1.76 -27.69 -4.85
C PHE A 900 1.57 -29.16 -5.23
N TYR A 901 2.19 -30.10 -4.50
CA TYR A 901 1.79 -31.50 -4.57
C TYR A 901 1.91 -32.26 -3.26
N ALA A 902 1.02 -33.24 -3.07
CA ALA A 902 1.16 -34.27 -2.04
C ALA A 902 1.62 -35.58 -2.69
N ASP A 903 2.58 -36.26 -2.07
CA ASP A 903 3.10 -37.57 -2.45
C ASP A 903 2.70 -38.58 -1.38
N THR A 904 1.80 -39.49 -1.73
CA THR A 904 1.18 -40.44 -0.78
C THR A 904 2.04 -41.66 -0.48
N LYS A 905 3.08 -41.90 -1.31
CA LYS A 905 3.99 -43.03 -1.17
C LYS A 905 5.17 -42.66 -0.29
N GLU A 906 5.78 -41.51 -0.56
CA GLU A 906 6.89 -40.96 0.22
C GLU A 906 6.40 -40.13 1.43
N LYS A 907 5.07 -40.01 1.62
CA LYS A 907 4.39 -39.26 2.70
C LYS A 907 4.95 -37.85 2.89
N LYS A 908 5.12 -37.11 1.79
CA LYS A 908 5.68 -35.75 1.78
C LYS A 908 4.77 -34.78 1.02
N ILE A 909 4.83 -33.50 1.37
CA ILE A 909 4.12 -32.43 0.67
C ILE A 909 5.16 -31.42 0.18
N SER A 910 5.05 -30.96 -1.07
CA SER A 910 6.07 -30.15 -1.73
C SER A 910 5.50 -28.87 -2.33
N TRP A 911 6.26 -27.78 -2.22
CA TRP A 911 5.98 -26.48 -2.84
C TRP A 911 7.06 -26.14 -3.87
N LEU A 912 6.66 -26.05 -5.15
CA LEU A 912 7.54 -25.75 -6.27
C LEU A 912 7.18 -24.36 -6.83
N ASP A 913 8.07 -23.41 -6.60
CA ASP A 913 7.95 -22.03 -7.02
C ASP A 913 9.05 -21.70 -8.05
N PRO A 914 8.72 -21.25 -9.27
CA PRO A 914 9.73 -20.88 -10.26
C PRO A 914 10.65 -19.72 -9.83
N ILE A 915 10.25 -18.88 -8.87
CA ILE A 915 10.96 -17.66 -8.49
C ILE A 915 11.69 -17.85 -7.15
N ALA A 916 13.03 -17.85 -7.18
CA ALA A 916 13.87 -18.07 -6.01
C ALA A 916 13.60 -17.09 -4.83
N SER A 917 13.39 -15.80 -5.13
CA SER A 917 13.11 -14.78 -4.11
C SER A 917 11.74 -14.95 -3.43
N SER A 918 10.78 -15.59 -4.10
CA SER A 918 9.49 -15.99 -3.52
C SER A 918 9.67 -17.16 -2.53
N ARG A 919 10.54 -18.14 -2.85
CA ARG A 919 10.86 -19.27 -1.95
C ARG A 919 11.41 -18.81 -0.60
N VAL A 920 12.28 -17.81 -0.57
CA VAL A 920 12.89 -17.30 0.68
C VAL A 920 11.87 -16.67 1.62
N ARG A 921 10.71 -16.21 1.12
CA ARG A 921 9.64 -15.60 1.92
C ARG A 921 8.47 -16.54 2.21
N SER A 922 8.68 -17.85 2.24
CA SER A 922 7.62 -18.88 2.26
C SER A 922 6.78 -19.03 3.55
N TYR A 923 6.41 -17.94 4.21
CA TYR A 923 5.31 -17.88 5.18
C TYR A 923 4.14 -17.07 4.60
N ASN A 924 3.77 -17.40 3.35
CA ASN A 924 2.61 -16.86 2.67
C ASN A 924 1.36 -17.62 3.15
N VAL A 925 0.33 -16.89 3.58
CA VAL A 925 -0.91 -17.43 4.19
C VAL A 925 -1.62 -18.42 3.25
N GLU A 926 -1.47 -18.22 1.94
CA GLU A 926 -1.93 -19.07 0.86
C GLU A 926 -1.34 -20.49 0.95
N LYS A 927 -0.08 -20.63 1.40
CA LYS A 927 0.57 -21.94 1.61
C LYS A 927 -0.05 -22.65 2.81
N ASP A 928 -0.28 -21.92 3.90
CA ASP A 928 -0.85 -22.44 5.13
C ASP A 928 -2.29 -22.92 4.91
N ILE A 929 -3.12 -22.15 4.19
CA ILE A 929 -4.51 -22.52 3.85
C ILE A 929 -4.54 -23.82 3.03
N ILE A 930 -3.74 -23.92 1.97
CA ILE A 930 -3.72 -25.12 1.13
C ILE A 930 -3.14 -26.32 1.90
N LEU A 931 -2.05 -26.14 2.66
CA LEU A 931 -1.44 -27.18 3.48
C LEU A 931 -2.41 -27.68 4.55
N GLN A 932 -3.14 -26.78 5.23
CA GLN A 932 -4.17 -27.12 6.20
C GLN A 932 -5.30 -27.91 5.55
N TRP A 933 -5.85 -27.45 4.41
CA TRP A 933 -6.93 -28.15 3.73
C TRP A 933 -6.52 -29.57 3.29
N PHE A 934 -5.30 -29.74 2.77
CA PHE A 934 -4.76 -31.06 2.45
C PHE A 934 -4.60 -31.94 3.70
N THR A 935 -3.89 -31.47 4.73
CA THR A 935 -3.48 -32.28 5.89
C THR A 935 -4.59 -32.51 6.92
N THR A 936 -5.62 -31.67 6.95
CA THR A 936 -6.67 -31.73 7.99
C THR A 936 -8.03 -32.21 7.48
N LEU A 937 -8.28 -32.14 6.17
CA LEU A 937 -9.56 -32.53 5.58
C LEU A 937 -9.43 -33.55 4.44
N LEU A 938 -8.63 -33.26 3.40
CA LEU A 938 -8.57 -34.12 2.22
C LEU A 938 -7.85 -35.45 2.48
N LEU A 939 -6.60 -35.41 2.93
CA LEU A 939 -5.79 -36.61 3.16
C LEU A 939 -6.37 -37.50 4.28
N PRO A 940 -6.91 -36.96 5.40
CA PRO A 940 -7.64 -37.77 6.37
C PRO A 940 -8.89 -38.48 5.81
N LYS A 941 -9.66 -37.87 4.89
CA LYS A 941 -10.77 -38.55 4.20
C LYS A 941 -10.31 -39.71 3.30
N LEU A 942 -9.05 -39.71 2.87
CA LEU A 942 -8.43 -40.80 2.10
C LEU A 942 -7.78 -41.87 2.99
N GLY A 943 -7.85 -41.73 4.31
CA GLY A 943 -7.28 -42.66 5.30
C GLY A 943 -5.92 -42.27 5.88
N TYR A 944 -5.31 -41.18 5.38
CA TYR A 944 -4.04 -40.66 5.89
C TYR A 944 -4.27 -39.76 7.11
N VAL A 945 -4.64 -40.37 8.23
CA VAL A 945 -4.89 -39.67 9.50
C VAL A 945 -3.63 -39.02 10.09
N ASP A 946 -2.46 -39.46 9.65
CA ASP A 946 -1.13 -38.94 9.99
C ASP A 946 -0.67 -37.77 9.10
N ALA A 947 -1.51 -37.28 8.17
CA ALA A 947 -1.11 -36.27 7.19
C ALA A 947 -0.59 -34.95 7.78
N LYS A 948 -0.94 -34.61 9.03
CA LYS A 948 -0.38 -33.46 9.76
C LYS A 948 1.11 -33.60 10.11
N GLU A 949 1.64 -34.83 10.12
CA GLU A 949 3.04 -35.14 10.46
C GLU A 949 3.93 -35.25 9.21
N TRP A 950 3.34 -35.15 8.00
CA TRP A 950 4.08 -35.27 6.74
C TRP A 950 4.96 -34.03 6.50
N PRO A 951 6.26 -34.18 6.19
CA PRO A 951 7.14 -33.05 5.94
C PRO A 951 6.67 -32.20 4.75
N PHE A 952 6.53 -30.89 5.01
CA PHE A 952 6.30 -29.87 3.99
C PHE A 952 7.64 -29.30 3.50
N LEU A 953 7.89 -29.37 2.20
CA LEU A 953 9.18 -29.08 1.57
C LEU A 953 9.05 -27.99 0.50
N VAL A 954 9.59 -26.79 0.78
CA VAL A 954 9.83 -25.78 -0.26
C VAL A 954 11.07 -26.17 -1.05
N ARG A 955 10.91 -26.52 -2.34
CA ARG A 955 12.01 -27.04 -3.15
C ARG A 955 12.87 -25.92 -3.73
N ASN A 956 14.19 -26.07 -3.53
CA ASN A 956 15.23 -25.19 -4.06
C ASN A 956 16.09 -25.87 -5.14
N ASP A 957 15.84 -27.15 -5.40
CA ASP A 957 16.51 -28.03 -6.37
C ASP A 957 15.73 -28.10 -7.71
N ILE A 958 15.00 -27.03 -8.03
CA ILE A 958 14.16 -26.90 -9.23
C ILE A 958 14.65 -25.75 -10.13
N PRO A 959 14.64 -25.94 -11.47
CA PRO A 959 15.01 -24.90 -12.45
C PRO A 959 14.29 -23.57 -12.20
N GLU A 960 15.05 -22.47 -12.28
CA GLU A 960 14.58 -21.14 -11.91
C GLU A 960 14.18 -20.29 -13.11
N GLN A 961 13.10 -19.55 -12.95
CA GLN A 961 12.61 -18.56 -13.90
C GLN A 961 13.42 -17.27 -13.77
N LYS A 962 13.78 -16.66 -14.92
CA LYS A 962 14.55 -15.41 -14.99
C LYS A 962 13.76 -14.23 -15.57
N ASN A 963 12.66 -14.47 -16.29
CA ASN A 963 11.76 -13.44 -16.81
C ASN A 963 10.46 -13.35 -15.99
N SER A 964 9.52 -12.49 -16.39
CA SER A 964 8.25 -12.26 -15.68
C SER A 964 7.05 -13.11 -16.15
N VAL A 965 7.20 -14.01 -17.13
CA VAL A 965 6.05 -14.60 -17.86
C VAL A 965 6.03 -16.11 -18.02
N ASP A 966 7.14 -16.82 -17.80
CA ASP A 966 7.21 -18.28 -18.00
C ASP A 966 6.72 -19.13 -16.82
N CYS A 967 6.29 -18.54 -15.69
CA CYS A 967 5.87 -19.27 -14.48
C CYS A 967 4.91 -20.45 -14.77
N ALA A 968 3.92 -20.27 -15.64
CA ALA A 968 2.99 -21.31 -16.06
C ALA A 968 3.68 -22.47 -16.82
N VAL A 969 4.68 -22.14 -17.66
CA VAL A 969 5.46 -23.11 -18.44
C VAL A 969 6.35 -23.94 -17.51
N PHE A 970 7.01 -23.29 -16.54
CA PHE A 970 7.73 -23.99 -15.47
C PHE A 970 6.80 -24.91 -14.67
N VAL A 971 5.62 -24.44 -14.23
CA VAL A 971 4.65 -25.26 -13.49
C VAL A 971 4.15 -26.48 -14.30
N MET A 972 3.80 -26.28 -15.57
CA MET A 972 3.41 -27.38 -16.46
C MET A 972 4.54 -28.41 -16.62
N LYS A 973 5.79 -27.96 -16.85
CA LYS A 973 6.94 -28.86 -17.03
C LYS A 973 7.47 -29.47 -15.73
N TYR A 974 7.26 -28.84 -14.57
CA TYR A 974 7.44 -29.50 -13.26
C TYR A 974 6.46 -30.67 -13.11
N GLY A 975 5.18 -30.47 -13.43
CA GLY A 975 4.17 -31.53 -13.42
C GLY A 975 4.55 -32.69 -14.34
N ASP A 976 4.97 -32.37 -15.57
CA ASP A 976 5.44 -33.33 -16.56
C ASP A 976 6.61 -34.18 -16.04
N CYS A 977 7.67 -33.54 -15.53
CA CYS A 977 8.81 -34.20 -14.89
C CYS A 977 8.39 -35.10 -13.72
N LEU A 978 7.48 -34.62 -12.87
CA LEU A 978 7.00 -35.37 -11.70
C LEU A 978 6.20 -36.63 -12.04
N THR A 979 5.69 -36.77 -13.28
CA THR A 979 5.09 -38.03 -13.75
C THR A 979 6.11 -39.10 -14.17
N HIS A 980 7.35 -38.69 -14.46
CA HIS A 980 8.46 -39.57 -14.85
C HIS A 980 9.34 -39.94 -13.64
N GLY A 981 9.62 -38.98 -12.74
CA GLY A 981 10.55 -39.14 -11.62
C GLY A 981 10.41 -38.06 -10.54
N ASP A 982 11.54 -37.59 -10.01
CA ASP A 982 11.59 -36.50 -9.01
C ASP A 982 12.76 -35.51 -9.28
N CYS A 983 13.16 -35.40 -10.56
CA CYS A 983 14.24 -34.57 -11.10
C CYS A 983 13.75 -33.70 -12.28
N PHE A 984 14.47 -32.62 -12.60
CA PHE A 984 13.99 -31.55 -13.48
C PHE A 984 15.09 -31.04 -14.45
N PRO A 985 15.45 -31.79 -15.50
CA PRO A 985 16.70 -31.58 -16.26
C PRO A 985 16.64 -30.47 -17.34
N PHE A 986 15.93 -29.39 -17.07
CA PHE A 986 15.70 -28.26 -17.98
C PHE A 986 16.10 -26.91 -17.37
N LYS A 987 16.02 -25.83 -18.14
CA LYS A 987 16.42 -24.47 -17.76
C LYS A 987 15.57 -23.40 -18.46
N GLN A 988 15.69 -22.14 -18.03
CA GLN A 988 14.95 -20.99 -18.59
C GLN A 988 15.12 -20.85 -20.11
N GLU A 989 16.29 -21.17 -20.65
CA GLU A 989 16.57 -21.06 -22.09
C GLU A 989 15.72 -22.02 -22.94
N ASP A 990 15.16 -23.07 -22.33
CA ASP A 990 14.36 -24.09 -23.00
C ASP A 990 12.86 -23.68 -23.10
N MET A 991 12.42 -22.63 -22.40
CA MET A 991 11.00 -22.25 -22.31
C MET A 991 10.37 -21.91 -23.68
N VAL A 992 11.14 -21.38 -24.63
CA VAL A 992 10.68 -21.08 -26.00
C VAL A 992 10.35 -22.36 -26.77
N HIS A 993 11.06 -23.45 -26.49
CA HIS A 993 10.76 -24.78 -27.02
C HIS A 993 9.50 -25.33 -26.33
N PHE A 994 9.45 -25.33 -24.99
CA PHE A 994 8.30 -25.85 -24.24
C PHE A 994 6.98 -25.14 -24.53
N ARG A 995 6.96 -23.80 -24.70
CA ARG A 995 5.76 -23.07 -25.14
C ARG A 995 5.19 -23.65 -26.44
N ARG A 996 6.06 -23.95 -27.42
CA ARG A 996 5.68 -24.57 -28.70
C ARG A 996 5.26 -26.03 -28.55
N CYS A 997 5.93 -26.82 -27.70
CA CYS A 997 5.51 -28.20 -27.39
C CYS A 997 4.09 -28.22 -26.83
N ILE A 998 3.82 -27.42 -25.80
CA ILE A 998 2.51 -27.34 -25.12
C ILE A 998 1.40 -26.92 -26.11
N PHE A 999 1.70 -26.02 -27.07
CA PHE A 999 0.77 -25.70 -28.15
C PHE A 999 0.47 -26.91 -29.06
N VAL A 1000 1.50 -27.68 -29.45
CA VAL A 1000 1.35 -28.89 -30.28
C VAL A 1000 0.61 -30.00 -29.50
N ASP A 1001 0.89 -30.18 -28.22
CA ASP A 1001 0.26 -31.16 -27.33
C ASP A 1001 -1.26 -30.90 -27.22
N ILE A 1002 -1.63 -29.65 -26.95
CA ILE A 1002 -3.03 -29.19 -26.91
C ILE A 1002 -3.68 -29.29 -28.29
N TYR A 1003 -3.00 -28.89 -29.36
CA TYR A 1003 -3.53 -29.03 -30.72
C TYR A 1003 -3.80 -30.48 -31.10
N ARG A 1004 -2.92 -31.42 -30.71
CA ARG A 1004 -3.11 -32.87 -30.91
C ARG A 1004 -4.18 -33.47 -29.98
N GLY A 1005 -4.34 -32.93 -28.77
CA GLY A 1005 -5.11 -33.56 -27.69
C GLY A 1005 -4.42 -34.77 -27.06
N ARG A 1006 -3.08 -34.83 -27.17
CA ARG A 1006 -2.19 -35.78 -26.49
C ARG A 1006 -0.82 -35.11 -26.38
N ILE A 1007 -0.10 -35.37 -25.29
CA ILE A 1007 1.31 -34.99 -25.20
C ILE A 1007 2.11 -35.82 -26.21
N HIS A 1008 3.18 -35.21 -26.75
CA HIS A 1008 4.29 -35.91 -27.42
C HIS A 1008 4.93 -36.98 -26.51
#